data_AF-A0A7G7SYJ4-F1
#
_entry.id   AF-A0A7G7SYJ4-F1
#
_cell.length_a   1.000
_cell.length_b   1.000
_cell.length_c   1.000
_cell.angle_alpha   90.00
_cell.angle_beta   90.00
_cell.angle_gamma   90.00
#
_symmetry.space_group_name_H-M   'P 1'
#
loop_
_entity.id
_entity.type
_entity.pdbx_description
1 polymer ?
#
loop_
_entity_poly.entity_id
_entity_poly.type
_entity_poly.pdbx_seq_one_letter_code
_entity_poly.pdbx_strand_id
1 'polypeptide(L)'
;MDRRDFLRQGLAVGAVAGVEALAGGIAAPANAAPATPLTPAAPRLQPLAADALAGHTLQCRFTEAGAQWQVYEDLRSADGDLTLLGPSGALVLGKRTEAVYPSAQAPYFGMKLADVAMAEADLLADRLLRDGDPRMDEVRDAAPPPASQLDPKDYNGRLPWTTFVGTRECADTMPVYPDGRTRAYRALHAFPELGKAELVARRHEGLIGGWMPAVRKVVPAGEGRYYDVLLFADVLATDRFIVQTWHRSALVEHGKVIKVVYGYSYPDYPPRRGPRSAEDFYRGLLAFAGYWQGLLADTVQAQLPDTSWSDMARFAFARELVVRPGGTYPKYGAVDRDYYGNEYDGFQDTFTSSLYANLEWGRFAQAAAVLDGYFSDFVQPDGMVNMRGAETGQFGLTLSLLARYLRYTGDAALLRKHRGKIEATVQVLLELHDASLKLPTKTPGYGLIHGWNESDACLFPDPTLWWKPYYANSALAIRGWQDIAAVWTAIAGPGAQAVATQWQRRAQQLTAQLHKTLRANIRRDLKPAYIGPLPGVKLTFRQSLQQESPSEQGWPHRAYAELLQADVLPADLAHLVIDCVRGHGGTSLGVVGNIAPPTPEGRDLLGFISYGYAQQLLRLDRIEEYLLFLYAHRYHVHTRGSWTAGEVSGITGGMPLFCIPAQMTIPLLLRWMLVFEDSAGEELFLARALPREWLGSGEEIAIAAAPTRWGAVSLTLRGDPARKRIDGTLTLPAQAPARTWLTLRVPAGTQLREVLIDGRAVALSGPRDERVQVPAGAAREMTISAAYG
;
A
#
# COMPACT_ATOMS: atom_id res chain seq x y z
N MET A 1 -7.80 -15.89 31.56
CA MET A 1 -8.39 -17.18 31.12
C MET A 1 -7.26 -18.00 30.54
N ASP A 2 -6.90 -19.12 31.17
CA ASP A 2 -5.73 -19.93 30.82
C ASP A 2 -5.99 -20.74 29.55
N ARG A 3 -5.15 -20.55 28.52
CA ARG A 3 -5.28 -21.10 27.15
C ARG A 3 -5.16 -22.63 27.09
N ARG A 4 -4.83 -23.30 28.19
CA ARG A 4 -4.68 -24.76 28.28
C ARG A 4 -6.00 -25.53 28.26
N ASP A 5 -7.11 -24.94 28.68
CA ASP A 5 -8.40 -25.65 28.75
C ASP A 5 -9.21 -25.60 27.44
N PHE A 6 -9.00 -24.60 26.59
CA PHE A 6 -9.66 -24.50 25.28
C PHE A 6 -9.18 -25.58 24.29
N LEU A 7 -7.90 -25.96 24.35
CA LEU A 7 -7.30 -26.95 23.46
C LEU A 7 -7.64 -28.41 23.83
N ARG A 8 -8.18 -28.67 25.03
CA ARG A 8 -8.59 -30.02 25.45
C ARG A 8 -9.99 -30.42 24.98
N GLN A 9 -10.84 -29.47 24.60
CA GLN A 9 -12.24 -29.75 24.21
C GLN A 9 -12.49 -29.74 22.70
N GLY A 10 -11.49 -29.32 21.88
CA GLY A 10 -11.61 -29.25 20.42
C GLY A 10 -11.11 -30.47 19.62
N LEU A 11 -10.66 -31.54 20.30
CA LEU A 11 -10.08 -32.74 19.67
C LEU A 11 -10.89 -34.00 20.00
N ALA A 12 -12.17 -34.01 19.65
CA ALA A 12 -12.92 -35.26 19.47
C ALA A 12 -14.21 -34.95 18.71
N VAL A 13 -14.26 -35.33 17.43
CA VAL A 13 -15.42 -35.85 16.65
C VAL A 13 -15.13 -35.57 15.17
N GLY A 14 -15.02 -36.63 14.37
CA GLY A 14 -15.09 -36.52 12.91
C GLY A 14 -14.00 -37.23 12.10
N ALA A 15 -13.32 -38.25 12.63
CA ALA A 15 -12.66 -39.25 11.78
C ALA A 15 -13.52 -40.53 11.82
N VAL A 16 -13.76 -41.12 10.65
CA VAL A 16 -14.55 -42.34 10.37
C VAL A 16 -16.05 -42.11 10.09
N ALA A 17 -16.36 -41.65 8.87
CA ALA A 17 -17.46 -42.16 8.04
C ALA A 17 -17.42 -41.48 6.65
N GLY A 18 -17.21 -42.24 5.58
CA GLY A 18 -17.37 -41.73 4.21
C GLY A 18 -16.38 -42.21 3.15
N VAL A 19 -15.91 -43.46 3.19
CA VAL A 19 -15.11 -44.09 2.12
C VAL A 19 -15.99 -44.59 0.94
N GLU A 20 -17.30 -44.33 0.92
CA GLU A 20 -18.21 -44.81 -0.15
C GLU A 20 -19.09 -43.72 -0.79
N ALA A 21 -18.61 -42.47 -0.91
CA ALA A 21 -19.27 -41.42 -1.69
C ALA A 21 -18.38 -40.84 -2.83
N LEU A 22 -17.34 -41.58 -3.24
CA LEU A 22 -16.38 -41.22 -4.29
C LEU A 22 -16.86 -41.59 -5.72
N ALA A 23 -18.15 -41.42 -6.02
CA ALA A 23 -18.71 -41.68 -7.35
C ALA A 23 -19.67 -40.60 -7.87
N GLY A 24 -19.64 -39.40 -7.28
CA GLY A 24 -20.34 -38.22 -7.79
C GLY A 24 -19.34 -37.12 -8.13
N GLY A 25 -18.97 -37.02 -9.41
CA GLY A 25 -18.01 -36.02 -9.89
C GLY A 25 -18.49 -34.59 -9.65
N ILE A 26 -17.89 -33.91 -8.68
CA ILE A 26 -17.93 -32.45 -8.60
C ILE A 26 -16.83 -31.96 -9.54
N ALA A 27 -17.21 -31.64 -10.78
CA ALA A 27 -16.34 -30.93 -11.70
C ALA A 27 -16.01 -29.56 -11.08
N ALA A 28 -14.74 -29.35 -10.75
CA ALA A 28 -14.21 -28.01 -10.49
C ALA A 28 -14.52 -27.11 -11.70
N PRO A 29 -14.77 -25.80 -11.53
CA PRO A 29 -15.04 -24.92 -12.66
C PRO A 29 -13.80 -24.88 -13.57
N ALA A 30 -13.88 -25.65 -14.66
CA ALA A 30 -12.95 -25.62 -15.77
C ALA A 30 -13.33 -24.42 -16.64
N ASN A 31 -12.90 -23.22 -16.25
CA ASN A 31 -12.91 -22.04 -17.11
C ASN A 31 -11.80 -21.06 -16.68
N ALA A 32 -10.57 -21.55 -16.67
CA ALA A 32 -9.43 -20.73 -17.04
C ALA A 32 -8.80 -21.44 -18.23
N ALA A 33 -8.89 -20.83 -19.41
CA ALA A 33 -8.06 -21.26 -20.53
C ALA A 33 -6.61 -21.33 -20.01
N PRO A 34 -5.82 -22.37 -20.33
CA PRO A 34 -4.41 -22.36 -19.99
C PRO A 34 -3.82 -21.08 -20.58
N ALA A 35 -3.37 -20.17 -19.71
CA ALA A 35 -2.71 -18.96 -20.15
C ALA A 35 -1.55 -19.41 -21.03
N THR A 36 -1.54 -18.99 -22.30
CA THR A 36 -0.41 -19.21 -23.19
C THR A 36 0.84 -18.74 -22.44
N PRO A 37 1.90 -19.56 -22.29
CA PRO A 37 3.11 -19.13 -21.61
C PRO A 37 3.57 -17.82 -22.26
N LEU A 38 3.56 -16.74 -21.49
CA LEU A 38 4.08 -15.47 -21.99
C LEU A 38 5.58 -15.65 -22.10
N THR A 39 6.10 -15.76 -23.31
CA THR A 39 7.52 -15.56 -23.55
C THR A 39 7.89 -14.22 -22.93
N PRO A 40 8.83 -14.15 -21.97
CA PRO A 40 9.20 -12.89 -21.34
C PRO A 40 9.52 -11.84 -22.39
N ALA A 41 9.01 -10.63 -22.19
CA ALA A 41 9.41 -9.50 -23.02
C ALA A 41 10.94 -9.32 -22.92
N ALA A 42 11.56 -8.80 -23.97
CA ALA A 42 12.97 -8.41 -23.87
C ALA A 42 13.13 -7.29 -22.83
N PRO A 43 14.16 -7.33 -21.98
CA PRO A 43 14.42 -6.25 -21.03
C PRO A 43 14.73 -4.95 -21.77
N ARG A 44 14.29 -3.83 -21.18
CA ARG A 44 14.65 -2.49 -21.64
C ARG A 44 16.13 -2.27 -21.39
N LEU A 45 16.88 -2.07 -22.46
CA LEU A 45 18.31 -1.77 -22.43
C LEU A 45 18.53 -0.27 -22.53
N GLN A 46 19.51 0.23 -21.79
CA GLN A 46 19.93 1.62 -21.84
C GLN A 46 21.34 1.73 -22.48
N PRO A 47 21.63 2.85 -23.18
CA PRO A 47 22.99 3.17 -23.59
C PRO A 47 23.90 3.23 -22.36
N LEU A 48 25.16 2.81 -22.54
CA LEU A 48 26.17 2.86 -21.49
C LEU A 48 27.30 3.80 -21.92
N ALA A 49 27.73 4.68 -21.03
CA ALA A 49 28.91 5.51 -21.27
C ALA A 49 30.17 4.64 -21.45
N ALA A 50 31.16 5.13 -22.19
CA ALA A 50 32.36 4.35 -22.52
C ALA A 50 33.16 3.89 -21.29
N ASP A 51 33.08 4.64 -20.20
CA ASP A 51 33.77 4.41 -18.93
C ASP A 51 32.86 3.87 -17.81
N ALA A 52 31.57 3.64 -18.07
CA ALA A 52 30.62 3.25 -17.03
C ALA A 52 30.85 1.84 -16.43
N LEU A 53 31.77 1.04 -17.00
CA LEU A 53 32.22 -0.23 -16.41
C LEU A 53 33.63 -0.13 -15.79
N ALA A 54 34.22 1.06 -15.73
CA ALA A 54 35.54 1.25 -15.15
C ALA A 54 35.55 0.85 -13.66
N GLY A 55 36.36 -0.16 -13.34
CA GLY A 55 36.45 -0.73 -11.99
C GLY A 55 35.40 -1.80 -11.67
N HIS A 56 34.50 -2.14 -12.60
CA HIS A 56 33.54 -3.22 -12.41
C HIS A 56 34.21 -4.58 -12.66
N THR A 57 33.79 -5.60 -11.92
CA THR A 57 34.31 -6.96 -12.05
C THR A 57 33.45 -7.77 -13.02
N LEU A 58 34.07 -8.36 -14.05
CA LEU A 58 33.40 -9.30 -14.95
C LEU A 58 33.08 -10.60 -14.19
N GLN A 59 31.79 -10.94 -14.11
CA GLN A 59 31.27 -12.12 -13.42
C GLN A 59 31.16 -13.33 -14.35
N CYS A 60 30.62 -13.16 -15.55
CA CYS A 60 30.51 -14.23 -16.55
C CYS A 60 30.28 -13.70 -17.97
N ARG A 61 30.33 -14.61 -18.95
CA ARG A 61 29.94 -14.40 -20.34
C ARG A 61 29.00 -15.52 -20.76
N PHE A 62 27.93 -15.19 -21.48
CA PHE A 62 27.00 -16.19 -21.99
C PHE A 62 26.38 -15.78 -23.33
N THR A 63 25.87 -16.76 -24.06
CA THR A 63 25.06 -16.53 -25.27
C THR A 63 23.59 -16.69 -24.94
N GLU A 64 22.75 -15.76 -25.38
CA GLU A 64 21.28 -15.83 -25.27
C GLU A 64 20.66 -15.29 -26.56
N ALA A 65 19.70 -16.03 -27.14
CA ALA A 65 19.08 -15.71 -28.43
C ALA A 65 20.07 -15.34 -29.56
N GLY A 66 21.25 -15.98 -29.60
CA GLY A 66 22.31 -15.73 -30.59
C GLY A 66 23.18 -14.49 -30.32
N ALA A 67 22.90 -13.73 -29.26
CA ALA A 67 23.68 -12.56 -28.85
C ALA A 67 24.66 -12.90 -27.72
N GLN A 68 25.83 -12.26 -27.74
CA GLN A 68 26.82 -12.34 -26.65
C GLN A 68 26.48 -11.35 -25.54
N TRP A 69 26.47 -11.85 -24.30
CA TRP A 69 26.24 -11.06 -23.10
C TRP A 69 27.43 -11.14 -22.15
N GLN A 70 27.66 -10.04 -21.44
CA GLN A 70 28.70 -9.93 -20.41
C GLN A 70 28.09 -9.39 -19.13
N VAL A 71 28.40 -10.01 -18.00
CA VAL A 71 27.87 -9.58 -16.70
C VAL A 71 28.96 -8.92 -15.90
N TYR A 72 28.74 -7.69 -15.49
CA TYR A 72 29.64 -6.89 -14.67
C TYR A 72 28.98 -6.57 -13.34
N GLU A 73 29.75 -6.49 -12.28
CA GLU A 73 29.28 -6.08 -10.96
C GLU A 73 30.24 -5.06 -10.36
N ASP A 74 29.72 -3.92 -9.90
CA ASP A 74 30.48 -3.00 -9.07
C ASP A 74 30.53 -3.53 -7.64
N LEU A 75 31.71 -3.97 -7.23
CA LEU A 75 31.97 -4.53 -5.91
C LEU A 75 32.75 -3.56 -5.00
N ARG A 76 33.00 -2.33 -5.45
CA ARG A 76 33.65 -1.30 -4.62
C ARG A 76 32.77 -0.89 -3.44
N SER A 77 31.45 -1.03 -3.61
CA SER A 77 30.42 -0.89 -2.57
C SER A 77 29.54 -2.13 -2.57
N ALA A 78 28.99 -2.49 -1.41
CA ALA A 78 27.98 -3.54 -1.33
C ALA A 78 26.77 -3.21 -2.22
N ASP A 79 26.45 -1.93 -2.43
CA ASP A 79 25.28 -1.48 -3.20
C ASP A 79 25.58 -1.13 -4.66
N GLY A 80 26.81 -1.37 -5.14
CA GLY A 80 27.19 -1.09 -6.53
C GLY A 80 26.34 -1.85 -7.55
N ASP A 81 26.25 -1.37 -8.79
CA ASP A 81 25.30 -1.93 -9.77
C ASP A 81 25.71 -3.32 -10.30
N LEU A 82 24.69 -4.09 -10.69
CA LEU A 82 24.83 -5.30 -11.52
C LEU A 82 24.43 -4.96 -12.96
N THR A 83 25.35 -5.13 -13.91
CA THR A 83 25.15 -4.73 -15.30
C THR A 83 25.27 -5.91 -16.25
N LEU A 84 24.20 -6.21 -16.99
CA LEU A 84 24.20 -7.18 -18.09
C LEU A 84 24.35 -6.42 -19.40
N LEU A 85 25.54 -6.45 -19.99
CA LEU A 85 25.87 -5.79 -21.26
C LEU A 85 25.55 -6.73 -22.43
N GLY A 86 24.62 -6.31 -23.28
CA GLY A 86 24.27 -6.97 -24.54
C GLY A 86 24.78 -6.19 -25.76
N PRO A 87 24.44 -6.63 -26.99
CA PRO A 87 24.94 -6.02 -28.22
C PRO A 87 24.38 -4.61 -28.50
N SER A 88 23.20 -4.29 -27.99
CA SER A 88 22.48 -3.03 -28.25
C SER A 88 22.40 -2.08 -27.05
N GLY A 89 23.03 -2.44 -25.93
CA GLY A 89 22.98 -1.66 -24.70
C GLY A 89 23.13 -2.54 -23.46
N ALA A 90 22.88 -1.96 -22.29
CA ALA A 90 23.02 -2.63 -21.01
C ALA A 90 21.70 -2.64 -20.23
N LEU A 91 21.44 -3.74 -19.53
CA LEU A 91 20.48 -3.78 -18.42
C LEU A 91 21.25 -3.49 -17.14
N VAL A 92 21.00 -2.33 -16.52
CA VAL A 92 21.62 -1.94 -15.25
C VAL A 92 20.62 -2.15 -14.11
N LEU A 93 21.02 -2.94 -13.13
CA LEU A 93 20.21 -3.33 -11.99
C LEU A 93 20.87 -2.85 -10.70
N GLY A 94 20.29 -1.81 -10.10
CA GLY A 94 20.73 -1.32 -8.79
C GLY A 94 20.58 -2.40 -7.72
N LYS A 95 21.52 -2.43 -6.77
CA LYS A 95 21.53 -3.40 -5.66
C LYS A 95 21.28 -2.77 -4.29
N ARG A 96 20.79 -1.54 -4.24
CA ARG A 96 20.55 -0.78 -2.99
C ARG A 96 19.90 -1.65 -1.91
N THR A 97 20.44 -1.59 -0.70
CA THR A 97 19.87 -2.25 0.47
C THR A 97 19.61 -1.26 1.60
N GLU A 98 18.81 -1.66 2.58
CA GLU A 98 18.55 -0.90 3.79
C GLU A 98 18.80 -1.78 5.03
N ALA A 99 19.37 -1.19 6.07
CA ALA A 99 19.62 -1.86 7.34
C ALA A 99 18.29 -2.24 8.03
N VAL A 100 18.14 -3.51 8.41
CA VAL A 100 16.94 -4.04 9.11
C VAL A 100 17.20 -4.19 10.62
N TYR A 101 18.05 -3.34 11.18
CA TYR A 101 18.35 -3.29 12.61
C TYR A 101 18.27 -1.85 13.11
N PRO A 102 18.01 -1.64 14.42
CA PRO A 102 17.94 -0.30 14.99
C PRO A 102 19.25 0.47 14.78
N SER A 103 19.15 1.79 14.65
CA SER A 103 20.33 2.66 14.68
C SER A 103 20.99 2.62 16.07
N ALA A 104 22.13 3.28 16.22
CA ALA A 104 22.77 3.43 17.53
C ALA A 104 21.99 4.36 18.48
N GLN A 105 21.01 5.12 17.96
CA GLN A 105 20.19 6.01 18.77
C GLN A 105 19.22 5.20 19.64
N ALA A 106 18.96 5.68 20.85
CA ALA A 106 17.96 5.07 21.71
C ALA A 106 16.57 5.19 21.06
N PRO A 107 15.78 4.10 21.00
CA PRO A 107 14.44 4.15 20.44
C PRO A 107 13.56 5.11 21.25
N TYR A 108 12.47 5.56 20.62
CA TYR A 108 11.47 6.42 21.25
C TYR A 108 12.03 7.74 21.79
N PHE A 109 13.12 8.23 21.20
CA PHE A 109 13.86 9.40 21.69
C PHE A 109 14.33 9.26 23.14
N GLY A 110 14.59 8.03 23.60
CA GLY A 110 15.01 7.72 24.97
C GLY A 110 13.87 7.60 25.99
N MET A 111 12.61 7.75 25.57
CA MET A 111 11.45 7.47 26.43
C MET A 111 11.31 5.96 26.70
N LYS A 112 10.66 5.60 27.81
CA LYS A 112 10.28 4.20 28.06
C LYS A 112 9.12 3.81 27.15
N LEU A 113 9.15 2.58 26.63
CA LEU A 113 8.05 2.05 25.82
C LEU A 113 6.70 2.13 26.55
N ALA A 114 6.66 1.81 27.84
CA ALA A 114 5.43 1.88 28.64
C ALA A 114 4.83 3.31 28.67
N ASP A 115 5.67 4.34 28.74
CA ASP A 115 5.20 5.73 28.74
C ASP A 115 4.61 6.09 27.37
N VAL A 116 5.26 5.65 26.29
CA VAL A 116 4.76 5.85 24.92
C VAL A 116 3.48 5.06 24.66
N ALA A 117 3.40 3.81 25.11
CA ALA A 117 2.28 2.92 24.84
C ALA A 117 1.01 3.33 25.60
N MET A 118 1.16 3.73 26.87
CA MET A 118 0.05 4.10 27.73
C MET A 118 -0.45 5.53 27.52
N ALA A 119 0.35 6.42 26.92
CA ALA A 119 -0.06 7.82 26.68
C ALA A 119 -1.28 7.91 25.74
N GLU A 120 -2.20 8.83 26.04
CA GLU A 120 -3.29 9.22 25.12
C GLU A 120 -2.74 10.02 23.94
N ALA A 121 -1.85 10.98 24.19
CA ALA A 121 -1.17 11.70 23.12
C ALA A 121 -0.23 10.78 22.30
N ASP A 122 0.01 11.15 21.05
CA ASP A 122 1.03 10.57 20.20
C ASP A 122 2.37 11.28 20.43
N LEU A 123 3.05 10.87 21.51
CA LEU A 123 4.30 11.50 21.96
C LEU A 123 5.41 11.46 20.90
N LEU A 124 5.41 10.44 20.04
CA LEU A 124 6.39 10.31 18.98
C LEU A 124 6.09 11.28 17.83
N ALA A 125 4.82 11.41 17.42
CA ALA A 125 4.42 12.40 16.42
C ALA A 125 4.65 13.83 16.91
N ASP A 126 4.30 14.14 18.17
CA ASP A 126 4.52 15.46 18.77
C ASP A 126 6.00 15.84 18.72
N ARG A 127 6.89 14.87 19.00
CA ARG A 127 8.34 15.07 18.92
C ARG A 127 8.79 15.28 17.47
N LEU A 128 8.29 14.51 16.52
CA LEU A 128 8.70 14.55 15.11
C LEU A 128 8.20 15.78 14.35
N LEU A 129 7.09 16.37 14.77
CA LEU A 129 6.44 17.51 14.10
C LEU A 129 6.82 18.88 14.71
N ARG A 130 7.61 18.89 15.80
CA ARG A 130 7.92 20.10 16.58
C ARG A 130 8.58 21.23 15.76
N ASP A 131 9.31 20.86 14.70
CA ASP A 131 10.13 21.77 13.89
C ASP A 131 9.57 21.95 12.45
N GLY A 132 8.31 21.56 12.20
CA GLY A 132 7.68 21.61 10.87
C GLY A 132 7.70 20.26 10.15
N ASP A 133 8.17 20.24 8.90
CA ASP A 133 8.28 18.99 8.12
C ASP A 133 9.09 17.96 8.91
N PRO A 134 8.58 16.73 9.09
CA PRO A 134 9.31 15.70 9.81
C PRO A 134 10.58 15.32 9.05
N ARG A 135 11.69 15.15 9.75
CA ARG A 135 12.95 14.70 9.13
C ARG A 135 12.92 13.19 8.93
N MET A 136 13.17 12.75 7.69
CA MET A 136 13.03 11.34 7.30
C MET A 136 13.92 10.40 8.12
N ASP A 137 15.13 10.83 8.47
CA ASP A 137 16.08 10.08 9.30
C ASP A 137 15.63 9.97 10.77
N GLU A 138 15.09 11.06 11.36
CA GLU A 138 14.46 11.00 12.69
C GLU A 138 13.27 10.04 12.70
N VAL A 139 12.40 10.09 11.68
CA VAL A 139 11.26 9.17 11.60
C VAL A 139 11.78 7.74 11.50
N ARG A 140 12.72 7.45 10.59
CA ARG A 140 13.34 6.13 10.45
C ARG A 140 13.86 5.61 11.79
N ASP A 141 14.55 6.42 12.57
CA ASP A 141 15.23 5.96 13.79
C ASP A 141 14.36 6.02 15.06
N ALA A 142 13.11 6.48 14.95
CA ALA A 142 12.20 6.66 16.09
C ALA A 142 11.81 5.36 16.83
N ALA A 143 11.88 4.20 16.17
CA ALA A 143 11.56 2.89 16.73
C ALA A 143 12.36 1.76 16.05
N PRO A 144 12.52 0.58 16.69
CA PRO A 144 13.05 -0.60 16.02
C PRO A 144 12.25 -0.94 14.76
N PRO A 145 12.90 -1.16 13.60
CA PRO A 145 12.16 -1.45 12.38
C PRO A 145 11.48 -2.82 12.39
N PRO A 146 10.41 -3.01 11.60
CA PRO A 146 9.79 -4.31 11.40
C PRO A 146 10.82 -5.37 11.02
N ALA A 147 10.65 -6.56 11.59
CA ALA A 147 11.53 -7.71 11.42
C ALA A 147 12.99 -7.54 11.91
N SER A 148 13.26 -6.57 12.78
CA SER A 148 14.58 -6.44 13.43
C SER A 148 14.74 -7.29 14.69
N GLN A 149 13.63 -7.63 15.35
CA GLN A 149 13.58 -8.46 16.54
C GLN A 149 12.66 -9.65 16.28
N LEU A 150 13.26 -10.81 16.07
CA LEU A 150 12.56 -12.02 15.64
C LEU A 150 12.79 -13.13 16.68
N ASP A 151 11.83 -13.38 17.56
CA ASP A 151 11.82 -14.57 18.43
C ASP A 151 10.78 -15.58 17.89
N PRO A 152 11.17 -16.79 17.48
CA PRO A 152 10.23 -17.83 17.06
C PRO A 152 9.10 -18.12 18.07
N LYS A 153 9.29 -17.85 19.37
CA LYS A 153 8.23 -17.99 20.39
C LYS A 153 7.04 -17.08 20.12
N ASP A 154 7.28 -15.91 19.53
CA ASP A 154 6.23 -14.95 19.18
C ASP A 154 5.44 -15.40 17.93
N TYR A 155 5.91 -16.43 17.23
CA TYR A 155 5.33 -16.95 15.98
C TYR A 155 4.89 -18.42 16.11
N ASN A 156 4.39 -18.82 17.28
CA ASN A 156 3.97 -20.20 17.56
C ASN A 156 5.08 -21.24 17.27
N GLY A 157 6.34 -20.88 17.53
CA GLY A 157 7.52 -21.70 17.25
C GLY A 157 7.92 -21.77 15.78
N ARG A 158 7.23 -21.06 14.87
CA ARG A 158 7.59 -20.99 13.45
C ARG A 158 8.76 -20.02 13.26
N LEU A 159 9.61 -20.33 12.28
CA LEU A 159 10.62 -19.38 11.82
C LEU A 159 9.92 -18.21 11.14
N PRO A 160 10.11 -16.96 11.60
CA PRO A 160 9.54 -15.81 10.92
C PRO A 160 10.24 -15.58 9.58
N TRP A 161 9.44 -15.47 8.53
CA TRP A 161 9.90 -15.03 7.22
C TRP A 161 9.85 -13.49 7.16
N THR A 162 10.58 -12.88 6.23
CA THR A 162 10.73 -11.41 6.15
C THR A 162 10.25 -10.81 4.84
N THR A 163 10.21 -11.65 3.81
CA THR A 163 9.58 -11.36 2.52
C THR A 163 9.29 -12.68 1.80
N PHE A 164 8.80 -12.63 0.57
CA PHE A 164 8.51 -13.79 -0.25
C PHE A 164 8.69 -13.48 -1.74
N VAL A 165 8.74 -14.50 -2.58
CA VAL A 165 8.80 -14.38 -4.06
C VAL A 165 7.76 -15.27 -4.72
N GLY A 166 7.45 -14.98 -5.98
CA GLY A 166 6.56 -15.76 -6.83
C GLY A 166 6.52 -15.18 -8.23
N THR A 167 5.64 -15.72 -9.06
CA THR A 167 5.34 -15.23 -10.42
C THR A 167 3.86 -14.95 -10.53
N ARG A 168 3.44 -14.27 -11.60
CA ARG A 168 2.00 -14.05 -11.89
C ARG A 168 1.27 -15.38 -12.13
N GLU A 169 1.96 -16.36 -12.73
CA GLU A 169 1.37 -17.63 -13.17
C GLU A 169 1.25 -18.65 -12.02
N CYS A 170 2.15 -18.61 -11.04
CA CYS A 170 2.13 -19.55 -9.93
C CYS A 170 0.98 -19.24 -8.97
N ALA A 171 0.30 -20.27 -8.49
CA ALA A 171 -0.81 -20.16 -7.55
C ALA A 171 -0.35 -20.14 -6.07
N ASP A 172 0.95 -20.10 -5.81
CA ASP A 172 1.51 -20.05 -4.46
C ASP A 172 2.73 -19.11 -4.40
N THR A 173 3.24 -18.88 -3.20
CA THR A 173 4.36 -17.98 -2.90
C THR A 173 5.45 -18.71 -2.12
N MET A 174 6.71 -18.31 -2.31
CA MET A 174 7.86 -18.88 -1.60
C MET A 174 8.35 -17.92 -0.51
N PRO A 175 8.22 -18.27 0.79
CA PRO A 175 8.76 -17.45 1.86
C PRO A 175 10.30 -17.40 1.83
N VAL A 176 10.83 -16.21 2.12
CA VAL A 176 12.26 -15.93 2.25
C VAL A 176 12.58 -15.49 3.68
N TYR A 177 13.50 -16.20 4.30
CA TYR A 177 13.90 -16.02 5.69
C TYR A 177 15.02 -14.98 5.85
N PRO A 178 15.30 -14.50 7.07
CA PRO A 178 16.35 -13.50 7.33
C PRO A 178 17.72 -13.84 6.73
N ASP A 179 18.10 -15.12 6.74
CA ASP A 179 19.37 -15.62 6.20
C ASP A 179 19.33 -15.89 4.67
N GLY A 180 18.25 -15.49 4.00
CA GLY A 180 18.08 -15.64 2.55
C GLY A 180 17.72 -17.05 2.09
N ARG A 181 17.53 -18.01 3.01
CA ARG A 181 17.03 -19.35 2.65
C ARG A 181 15.57 -19.30 2.26
N THR A 182 15.14 -20.36 1.58
CA THR A 182 13.74 -20.74 1.42
C THR A 182 13.49 -22.05 2.17
N ARG A 183 12.27 -22.59 2.05
CA ARG A 183 11.99 -23.95 2.53
C ARG A 183 12.73 -25.02 1.73
N ALA A 184 13.07 -24.74 0.47
CA ALA A 184 13.63 -25.72 -0.46
C ALA A 184 15.12 -25.54 -0.73
N TYR A 185 15.70 -24.35 -0.52
CA TYR A 185 17.12 -24.07 -0.75
C TYR A 185 17.74 -23.27 0.40
N ARG A 186 19.02 -23.55 0.72
CA ARG A 186 19.72 -22.95 1.87
C ARG A 186 21.16 -22.56 1.52
N ALA A 187 21.46 -21.27 1.56
CA ALA A 187 22.82 -20.75 1.39
C ALA A 187 23.80 -21.28 2.45
N LEU A 188 23.29 -21.61 3.65
CA LEU A 188 24.10 -22.11 4.77
C LEU A 188 24.86 -23.41 4.47
N HIS A 189 24.42 -24.21 3.49
CA HIS A 189 25.17 -25.41 3.09
C HIS A 189 26.54 -25.05 2.50
N ALA A 190 26.65 -23.90 1.82
CA ALA A 190 27.91 -23.40 1.28
C ALA A 190 28.61 -22.40 2.22
N PHE A 191 27.84 -21.72 3.08
CA PHE A 191 28.30 -20.66 3.98
C PHE A 191 27.73 -20.87 5.40
N PRO A 192 28.32 -21.78 6.19
CA PRO A 192 27.78 -22.15 7.51
C PRO A 192 27.60 -20.98 8.48
N GLU A 193 28.36 -19.89 8.32
CA GLU A 193 28.25 -18.69 9.16
C GLU A 193 26.90 -17.98 9.02
N LEU A 194 26.17 -18.17 7.93
CA LEU A 194 24.79 -17.68 7.79
C LEU A 194 23.80 -18.37 8.76
N GLY A 195 24.22 -19.45 9.43
CA GLY A 195 23.47 -20.06 10.54
C GLY A 195 23.57 -19.30 11.87
N LYS A 196 24.44 -18.29 11.98
CA LYS A 196 24.66 -17.50 13.19
C LYS A 196 23.65 -16.36 13.31
N ALA A 197 22.76 -16.44 14.30
CA ALA A 197 21.66 -15.49 14.48
C ALA A 197 22.17 -14.05 14.70
N GLU A 198 23.25 -13.88 15.46
CA GLU A 198 23.89 -12.60 15.74
C GLU A 198 24.41 -11.89 14.49
N LEU A 199 24.86 -12.67 13.51
CA LEU A 199 25.36 -12.15 12.24
C LEU A 199 24.19 -11.69 11.36
N VAL A 200 23.17 -12.55 11.23
CA VAL A 200 21.97 -12.28 10.42
C VAL A 200 21.10 -11.17 11.03
N ALA A 201 21.18 -10.93 12.34
CA ALA A 201 20.53 -9.79 12.99
C ALA A 201 21.06 -8.44 12.50
N ARG A 202 22.27 -8.39 11.91
CA ARG A 202 22.87 -7.18 11.32
C ARG A 202 22.72 -7.10 9.80
N ARG A 203 21.78 -7.86 9.23
CA ARG A 203 21.55 -7.88 7.78
C ARG A 203 21.00 -6.56 7.24
N HIS A 204 21.27 -6.35 5.96
CA HIS A 204 20.61 -5.38 5.10
C HIS A 204 19.75 -6.13 4.09
N GLU A 205 18.62 -5.55 3.70
CA GLU A 205 17.70 -6.14 2.75
C GLU A 205 17.40 -5.18 1.61
N GLY A 206 17.11 -5.71 0.43
CA GLY A 206 16.79 -4.91 -0.75
C GLY A 206 16.19 -5.74 -1.87
N LEU A 207 15.97 -5.07 -2.99
CA LEU A 207 15.45 -5.65 -4.23
C LEU A 207 16.37 -5.32 -5.39
N ILE A 208 16.68 -6.32 -6.23
CA ILE A 208 17.49 -6.12 -7.43
C ILE A 208 16.70 -5.29 -8.45
N GLY A 209 17.34 -4.25 -8.99
CA GLY A 209 16.69 -3.27 -9.86
C GLY A 209 15.72 -2.35 -9.13
N GLY A 210 15.82 -2.25 -7.80
CA GLY A 210 15.06 -1.31 -6.97
C GLY A 210 13.66 -1.81 -6.60
N TRP A 211 12.91 -2.38 -7.53
CA TRP A 211 11.47 -2.68 -7.34
C TRP A 211 11.04 -4.07 -7.78
N MET A 212 11.85 -4.82 -8.52
CA MET A 212 11.43 -6.15 -8.97
C MET A 212 11.48 -7.13 -7.79
N PRO A 213 10.63 -8.19 -7.74
CA PRO A 213 10.58 -9.14 -6.63
C PRO A 213 11.75 -10.13 -6.65
N ALA A 214 12.98 -9.61 -6.80
CA ALA A 214 14.25 -10.28 -6.71
C ALA A 214 14.93 -9.85 -5.41
N VAL A 215 14.84 -10.69 -4.39
CA VAL A 215 15.30 -10.41 -3.03
C VAL A 215 16.82 -10.40 -2.98
N ARG A 216 17.35 -9.41 -2.28
CA ARG A 216 18.75 -9.31 -1.88
C ARG A 216 18.89 -9.25 -0.37
N LYS A 217 19.78 -10.06 0.19
CA LYS A 217 20.21 -9.99 1.59
C LYS A 217 21.73 -9.80 1.64
N VAL A 218 22.17 -8.79 2.38
CA VAL A 218 23.60 -8.57 2.65
C VAL A 218 23.84 -8.77 4.14
N VAL A 219 24.74 -9.70 4.50
CA VAL A 219 25.09 -10.01 5.89
C VAL A 219 26.54 -9.58 6.13
N PRO A 220 26.78 -8.46 6.83
CA PRO A 220 28.13 -8.01 7.16
C PRO A 220 28.90 -9.06 7.97
N ALA A 221 30.16 -9.29 7.63
CA ALA A 221 31.03 -10.29 8.27
C ALA A 221 32.42 -9.75 8.62
N GLY A 222 32.55 -8.41 8.71
CA GLY A 222 33.79 -7.70 9.00
C GLY A 222 33.94 -6.46 8.12
N GLU A 223 34.98 -5.66 8.36
CA GLU A 223 35.31 -4.53 7.51
C GLU A 223 35.61 -5.01 6.08
N GLY A 224 34.95 -4.42 5.08
CA GLY A 224 35.10 -4.81 3.67
C GLY A 224 34.66 -6.25 3.34
N ARG A 225 34.06 -6.99 4.28
CA ARG A 225 33.70 -8.41 4.13
C ARG A 225 32.21 -8.63 4.40
N TYR A 226 31.52 -9.28 3.47
CA TYR A 226 30.08 -9.56 3.61
C TYR A 226 29.65 -10.78 2.80
N TYR A 227 28.55 -11.40 3.23
CA TYR A 227 27.81 -12.38 2.43
C TYR A 227 26.73 -11.66 1.62
N ASP A 228 26.59 -12.01 0.34
CA ASP A 228 25.59 -11.45 -0.58
C ASP A 228 24.71 -12.59 -1.11
N VAL A 229 23.42 -12.56 -0.78
CA VAL A 229 22.44 -13.58 -1.17
C VAL A 229 21.40 -12.94 -2.08
N LEU A 230 21.32 -13.41 -3.32
CA LEU A 230 20.31 -13.02 -4.30
C LEU A 230 19.35 -14.18 -4.57
N LEU A 231 18.06 -13.87 -4.68
CA LEU A 231 17.01 -14.85 -4.87
C LEU A 231 15.85 -14.27 -5.66
N PHE A 232 15.38 -14.97 -6.69
CA PHE A 232 14.18 -14.60 -7.43
C PHE A 232 13.43 -15.82 -7.96
N ALA A 233 12.13 -15.67 -8.23
CA ALA A 233 11.32 -16.73 -8.83
C ALA A 233 11.66 -16.91 -10.31
N ASP A 234 11.73 -18.15 -10.78
CA ASP A 234 11.93 -18.45 -12.20
C ASP A 234 10.64 -18.18 -12.98
N VAL A 235 10.67 -17.12 -13.80
CA VAL A 235 9.54 -16.69 -14.63
C VAL A 235 9.29 -17.61 -15.83
N LEU A 236 10.20 -18.56 -16.09
CA LEU A 236 10.05 -19.55 -17.15
C LEU A 236 9.47 -20.88 -16.62
N ALA A 237 9.37 -21.04 -15.31
CA ALA A 237 8.79 -22.24 -14.72
C ALA A 237 7.27 -22.29 -14.93
N THR A 238 6.74 -23.48 -15.19
CA THR A 238 5.31 -23.71 -15.47
C THR A 238 4.61 -24.48 -14.35
N ASP A 239 5.30 -24.71 -13.24
CA ASP A 239 4.74 -25.34 -12.05
C ASP A 239 3.56 -24.53 -11.50
N ARG A 240 2.43 -25.22 -11.29
CA ARG A 240 1.21 -24.56 -10.79
C ARG A 240 1.34 -24.07 -9.35
N PHE A 241 1.98 -24.84 -8.47
CA PHE A 241 2.02 -24.58 -7.02
C PHE A 241 3.44 -24.45 -6.46
N ILE A 242 4.46 -24.87 -7.21
CA ILE A 242 5.84 -24.82 -6.74
C ILE A 242 6.49 -23.60 -7.38
N VAL A 243 6.74 -22.57 -6.58
CA VAL A 243 7.57 -21.45 -7.02
C VAL A 243 9.01 -21.94 -7.17
N GLN A 244 9.45 -22.16 -8.40
CA GLN A 244 10.85 -22.44 -8.69
C GLN A 244 11.67 -21.16 -8.47
N THR A 245 12.88 -21.29 -7.92
CA THR A 245 13.68 -20.13 -7.50
C THR A 245 15.14 -20.26 -7.91
N TRP A 246 15.69 -19.17 -8.45
CA TRP A 246 17.12 -18.99 -8.69
C TRP A 246 17.80 -18.41 -7.46
N HIS A 247 19.00 -18.90 -7.15
CA HIS A 247 19.79 -18.48 -5.99
C HIS A 247 21.23 -18.18 -6.39
N ARG A 248 21.78 -17.07 -5.85
CA ARG A 248 23.22 -16.79 -5.83
C ARG A 248 23.61 -16.48 -4.38
N SER A 249 24.66 -17.13 -3.88
CA SER A 249 25.24 -16.78 -2.59
C SER A 249 26.74 -16.60 -2.75
N ALA A 250 27.25 -15.44 -2.32
CA ALA A 250 28.64 -15.08 -2.46
C ALA A 250 29.25 -14.56 -1.15
N LEU A 251 30.53 -14.84 -0.93
CA LEU A 251 31.37 -14.13 0.04
C LEU A 251 32.20 -13.10 -0.73
N VAL A 252 32.06 -11.83 -0.37
CA VAL A 252 32.84 -10.73 -0.93
C VAL A 252 33.81 -10.21 0.13
N GLU A 253 35.07 -9.99 -0.25
CA GLU A 253 36.11 -9.39 0.58
C GLU A 253 36.85 -8.32 -0.22
N HIS A 254 36.88 -7.09 0.31
CA HIS A 254 37.62 -5.95 -0.27
C HIS A 254 37.35 -5.77 -1.78
N GLY A 255 36.08 -5.88 -2.16
CA GLY A 255 35.60 -5.75 -3.53
C GLY A 255 35.90 -6.93 -4.46
N LYS A 256 36.19 -8.11 -3.92
CA LYS A 256 36.43 -9.34 -4.70
C LYS A 256 35.52 -10.47 -4.23
N VAL A 257 34.93 -11.20 -5.16
CA VAL A 257 34.19 -12.44 -4.86
C VAL A 257 35.20 -13.54 -4.53
N ILE A 258 35.21 -14.00 -3.28
CA ILE A 258 36.10 -15.06 -2.80
C ILE A 258 35.50 -16.44 -3.04
N LYS A 259 34.19 -16.56 -2.90
CA LYS A 259 33.43 -17.79 -3.13
C LYS A 259 32.04 -17.43 -3.62
N VAL A 260 31.54 -18.15 -4.60
CA VAL A 260 30.17 -18.01 -5.10
C VAL A 260 29.57 -19.39 -5.39
N VAL A 261 28.29 -19.55 -5.08
CA VAL A 261 27.51 -20.74 -5.40
C VAL A 261 26.19 -20.31 -6.04
N TYR A 262 25.79 -21.02 -7.08
CA TYR A 262 24.52 -20.84 -7.78
C TYR A 262 23.62 -22.05 -7.53
N GLY A 263 22.32 -21.82 -7.38
CA GLY A 263 21.34 -22.85 -7.07
C GLY A 263 20.01 -22.66 -7.78
N TYR A 264 19.24 -23.75 -7.89
CA TYR A 264 17.91 -23.75 -8.48
C TYR A 264 16.95 -24.63 -7.68
N SER A 265 16.08 -23.98 -6.90
CA SER A 265 15.01 -24.52 -6.04
C SER A 265 15.38 -25.52 -4.94
N TYR A 266 16.34 -26.41 -5.19
CA TYR A 266 16.69 -27.53 -4.32
C TYR A 266 18.22 -27.72 -4.28
N PRO A 267 18.76 -28.38 -3.23
CA PRO A 267 20.16 -28.76 -3.20
C PRO A 267 20.49 -29.78 -4.29
N ASP A 268 21.77 -29.84 -4.67
CA ASP A 268 22.30 -30.85 -5.57
C ASP A 268 21.98 -32.26 -5.05
N TYR A 269 21.60 -33.15 -5.97
CA TYR A 269 21.32 -34.56 -5.73
C TYR A 269 21.94 -35.39 -6.86
N PRO A 270 23.27 -35.62 -6.82
CA PRO A 270 23.98 -36.27 -7.90
C PRO A 270 23.58 -37.75 -8.06
N PRO A 271 23.67 -38.31 -9.28
CA PRO A 271 24.14 -37.67 -10.51
C PRO A 271 23.03 -36.89 -11.25
N ARG A 272 21.80 -36.90 -10.75
CA ARG A 272 20.62 -36.42 -11.51
C ARG A 272 20.38 -34.91 -11.40
N ARG A 273 20.76 -34.31 -10.28
CA ARG A 273 20.69 -32.87 -10.05
C ARG A 273 22.09 -32.37 -9.67
N GLY A 274 22.74 -31.68 -10.60
CA GLY A 274 24.05 -31.08 -10.41
C GLY A 274 23.99 -29.56 -10.23
N PRO A 275 25.17 -28.96 -9.96
CA PRO A 275 25.30 -27.53 -9.68
C PRO A 275 24.81 -26.68 -10.85
N ARG A 276 24.35 -25.46 -10.57
CA ARG A 276 24.02 -24.46 -11.58
C ARG A 276 25.24 -23.61 -11.88
N SER A 277 25.35 -23.13 -13.12
CA SER A 277 26.41 -22.22 -13.52
C SER A 277 26.02 -20.74 -13.36
N ALA A 278 27.00 -19.84 -13.48
CA ALA A 278 26.73 -18.41 -13.50
C ALA A 278 25.88 -18.02 -14.72
N GLU A 279 26.15 -18.63 -15.88
CA GLU A 279 25.42 -18.42 -17.12
C GLU A 279 23.94 -18.80 -16.98
N ASP A 280 23.63 -19.91 -16.31
CA ASP A 280 22.24 -20.31 -16.03
C ASP A 280 21.51 -19.25 -15.20
N PHE A 281 22.12 -18.81 -14.10
CA PHE A 281 21.55 -17.80 -13.21
C PHE A 281 21.31 -16.46 -13.92
N TYR A 282 22.29 -15.96 -14.67
CA TYR A 282 22.18 -14.65 -15.32
C TYR A 282 21.28 -14.67 -16.57
N ARG A 283 21.13 -15.81 -17.27
CA ARG A 283 20.04 -15.98 -18.26
C ARG A 283 18.67 -15.90 -17.60
N GLY A 284 18.49 -16.58 -16.46
CA GLY A 284 17.27 -16.49 -15.65
C GLY A 284 16.97 -15.06 -15.21
N LEU A 285 17.99 -14.31 -14.76
CA LEU A 285 17.84 -12.92 -14.34
C LEU A 285 17.49 -11.99 -15.52
N LEU A 286 18.06 -12.23 -16.71
CA LEU A 286 17.74 -11.47 -17.91
C LEU A 286 16.26 -11.66 -18.31
N ALA A 287 15.79 -12.90 -18.31
CA ALA A 287 14.37 -13.23 -18.56
C ALA A 287 13.45 -12.64 -17.48
N PHE A 288 13.85 -12.75 -16.22
CA PHE A 288 13.13 -12.18 -15.08
C PHE A 288 12.95 -10.66 -15.21
N ALA A 289 14.01 -9.93 -15.57
CA ALA A 289 13.94 -8.48 -15.70
C ALA A 289 12.98 -8.06 -16.83
N GLY A 290 13.08 -8.70 -17.99
CA GLY A 290 12.18 -8.43 -19.11
C GLY A 290 10.72 -8.76 -18.81
N TYR A 291 10.47 -9.87 -18.12
CA TYR A 291 9.15 -10.27 -17.64
C TYR A 291 8.50 -9.20 -16.76
N TRP A 292 9.16 -8.77 -15.68
CA TRP A 292 8.57 -7.78 -14.76
C TRP A 292 8.44 -6.40 -15.39
N GLN A 293 9.43 -5.97 -16.17
CA GLN A 293 9.33 -4.70 -16.91
C GLN A 293 8.18 -4.69 -17.90
N GLY A 294 7.90 -5.83 -18.54
CA GLY A 294 6.74 -6.02 -19.42
C GLY A 294 5.41 -5.97 -18.66
N LEU A 295 5.30 -6.69 -17.54
CA LEU A 295 4.07 -6.74 -16.74
C LEU A 295 3.65 -5.39 -16.13
N LEU A 296 4.59 -4.49 -15.87
CA LEU A 296 4.31 -3.15 -15.34
C LEU A 296 4.63 -2.03 -16.33
N ALA A 297 4.63 -2.33 -17.65
CA ALA A 297 4.95 -1.35 -18.69
C ALA A 297 3.92 -0.22 -18.81
N ASP A 298 2.69 -0.47 -18.38
CA ASP A 298 1.53 0.43 -18.42
C ASP A 298 1.46 1.39 -17.22
N THR A 299 2.29 1.17 -16.20
CA THR A 299 2.26 1.95 -14.96
C THR A 299 2.76 3.36 -15.23
N VAL A 300 2.03 4.37 -14.73
CA VAL A 300 2.47 5.77 -14.73
C VAL A 300 3.88 5.87 -14.14
N GLN A 301 4.75 6.62 -14.81
CA GLN A 301 6.13 6.82 -14.35
C GLN A 301 6.20 8.09 -13.50
N ALA A 302 6.86 7.97 -12.35
CA ALA A 302 7.21 9.08 -11.49
C ALA A 302 8.73 9.08 -11.22
N GLN A 303 9.35 10.24 -11.33
CA GLN A 303 10.74 10.47 -10.96
C GLN A 303 10.78 11.34 -9.72
N LEU A 304 11.49 10.88 -8.70
CA LEU A 304 11.61 11.54 -7.41
C LEU A 304 13.10 11.62 -7.04
N PRO A 305 13.54 12.61 -6.24
CA PRO A 305 14.94 12.79 -5.87
C PRO A 305 15.58 11.56 -5.23
N ASP A 306 14.80 10.83 -4.43
CA ASP A 306 15.14 9.48 -4.00
C ASP A 306 14.26 8.48 -4.76
N THR A 307 14.86 7.79 -5.74
CA THR A 307 14.17 6.85 -6.63
C THR A 307 13.52 5.70 -5.88
N SER A 308 13.97 5.41 -4.66
CA SER A 308 13.41 4.33 -3.86
C SER A 308 11.95 4.53 -3.49
N TRP A 309 11.43 5.77 -3.53
CA TRP A 309 9.99 6.05 -3.39
C TRP A 309 9.19 5.55 -4.59
N SER A 310 9.63 5.90 -5.80
CA SER A 310 9.00 5.40 -7.03
C SER A 310 9.14 3.88 -7.16
N ASP A 311 10.29 3.33 -6.77
CA ASP A 311 10.52 1.89 -6.74
C ASP A 311 9.58 1.19 -5.76
N MET A 312 9.34 1.76 -4.57
CA MET A 312 8.44 1.19 -3.57
C MET A 312 6.98 1.15 -4.06
N ALA A 313 6.51 2.21 -4.73
CA ALA A 313 5.19 2.19 -5.36
C ALA A 313 5.10 1.14 -6.47
N ARG A 314 6.12 1.06 -7.33
CA ARG A 314 6.16 0.07 -8.42
C ARG A 314 6.21 -1.36 -7.91
N PHE A 315 6.98 -1.60 -6.84
CA PHE A 315 7.07 -2.90 -6.19
C PHE A 315 5.73 -3.35 -5.60
N ALA A 316 4.91 -2.45 -5.07
CA ALA A 316 3.58 -2.81 -4.58
C ALA A 316 2.73 -3.50 -5.67
N PHE A 317 2.79 -3.01 -6.91
CA PHE A 317 2.10 -3.65 -8.04
C PHE A 317 2.75 -4.97 -8.48
N ALA A 318 4.08 -5.08 -8.43
CA ALA A 318 4.73 -6.38 -8.64
C ALA A 318 4.28 -7.40 -7.59
N ARG A 319 4.22 -6.97 -6.32
CA ARG A 319 3.77 -7.77 -5.18
C ARG A 319 2.31 -8.19 -5.32
N GLU A 320 1.44 -7.33 -5.82
CA GLU A 320 0.06 -7.68 -6.17
C GLU A 320 0.00 -8.85 -7.14
N LEU A 321 0.75 -8.78 -8.25
CA LEU A 321 0.77 -9.84 -9.25
C LEU A 321 1.34 -11.15 -8.71
N VAL A 322 2.30 -11.08 -7.77
CA VAL A 322 2.82 -12.28 -7.07
C VAL A 322 1.76 -12.93 -6.18
N VAL A 323 0.92 -12.13 -5.52
CA VAL A 323 -0.04 -12.64 -4.53
C VAL A 323 -1.34 -13.10 -5.18
N ARG A 324 -1.71 -12.54 -6.34
CA ARG A 324 -2.91 -12.92 -7.08
C ARG A 324 -2.62 -14.09 -8.04
N PRO A 325 -3.15 -15.30 -7.81
CA PRO A 325 -3.02 -16.39 -8.79
C PRO A 325 -3.50 -15.95 -10.18
N GLY A 326 -2.69 -16.20 -11.21
CA GLY A 326 -2.95 -15.76 -12.60
C GLY A 326 -2.83 -14.24 -12.81
N GLY A 327 -2.46 -13.49 -11.77
CA GLY A 327 -2.39 -12.04 -11.73
C GLY A 327 -3.70 -11.33 -11.41
N THR A 328 -4.82 -12.04 -11.25
CA THR A 328 -6.15 -11.40 -11.08
C THR A 328 -6.93 -11.92 -9.89
N TYR A 329 -6.83 -13.21 -9.56
CA TYR A 329 -7.62 -13.82 -8.48
C TYR A 329 -7.23 -13.23 -7.11
N PRO A 330 -8.18 -12.70 -6.32
CA PRO A 330 -7.85 -12.02 -5.08
C PRO A 330 -7.33 -12.96 -3.99
N LYS A 331 -6.33 -12.49 -3.26
CA LYS A 331 -5.82 -13.08 -2.03
C LYS A 331 -5.51 -11.98 -1.02
N TYR A 332 -5.92 -12.19 0.23
CA TYR A 332 -5.75 -11.17 1.27
C TYR A 332 -4.30 -11.06 1.73
N GLY A 333 -3.71 -12.17 2.17
CA GLY A 333 -2.28 -12.27 2.49
C GLY A 333 -1.52 -13.24 1.60
N ALA A 334 -0.38 -13.71 2.09
CA ALA A 334 0.51 -14.67 1.45
C ALA A 334 1.23 -15.49 2.52
N VAL A 335 1.69 -16.70 2.16
CA VAL A 335 2.43 -17.64 3.03
C VAL A 335 1.62 -18.17 4.23
N ASP A 336 1.11 -17.29 5.09
CA ASP A 336 0.36 -17.65 6.29
C ASP A 336 -1.06 -18.09 5.91
N ARG A 337 -1.37 -19.38 6.15
CA ARG A 337 -2.65 -20.01 5.78
C ARG A 337 -3.86 -19.25 6.33
N ASP A 338 -3.74 -18.68 7.52
CA ASP A 338 -4.83 -17.93 8.15
C ASP A 338 -5.18 -16.65 7.39
N TYR A 339 -4.29 -16.14 6.52
CA TYR A 339 -4.49 -14.93 5.70
C TYR A 339 -4.54 -15.24 4.19
N TYR A 340 -4.04 -16.40 3.75
CA TYR A 340 -4.11 -16.85 2.34
C TYR A 340 -5.39 -17.67 2.02
N GLY A 341 -6.16 -18.02 3.05
CA GLY A 341 -7.36 -18.85 2.93
C GLY A 341 -8.43 -18.30 1.99
N ASN A 342 -9.17 -19.19 1.35
CA ASN A 342 -10.20 -18.79 0.38
C ASN A 342 -11.39 -18.06 1.03
N GLU A 343 -11.57 -18.23 2.34
CA GLU A 343 -12.58 -17.54 3.15
C GLU A 343 -12.42 -16.01 3.17
N TYR A 344 -11.30 -15.47 2.68
CA TYR A 344 -11.00 -14.04 2.56
C TYR A 344 -11.04 -13.51 1.12
N ASP A 345 -11.23 -14.35 0.11
CA ASP A 345 -11.02 -13.95 -1.29
C ASP A 345 -12.06 -12.91 -1.75
N GLY A 346 -13.26 -12.94 -1.18
CA GLY A 346 -14.31 -11.94 -1.40
C GLY A 346 -14.18 -10.69 -0.54
N PHE A 347 -13.13 -10.56 0.28
CA PHE A 347 -12.97 -9.44 1.20
C PHE A 347 -12.87 -8.11 0.46
N GLN A 348 -13.78 -7.19 0.80
CA GLN A 348 -13.96 -5.94 0.07
C GLN A 348 -12.70 -5.06 0.11
N ASP A 349 -11.94 -5.00 1.21
CA ASP A 349 -10.71 -4.20 1.31
C ASP A 349 -9.61 -4.67 0.33
N THR A 350 -9.53 -5.98 0.05
CA THR A 350 -8.62 -6.54 -0.98
C THR A 350 -8.99 -6.03 -2.37
N PHE A 351 -10.29 -5.87 -2.64
CA PHE A 351 -10.80 -5.35 -3.90
C PHE A 351 -10.63 -3.83 -4.00
N THR A 352 -11.08 -3.06 -3.00
CA THR A 352 -11.10 -1.60 -3.06
C THR A 352 -9.71 -1.00 -3.07
N SER A 353 -8.78 -1.50 -2.24
CA SER A 353 -7.39 -1.00 -2.18
C SER A 353 -6.64 -1.22 -3.51
N SER A 354 -6.77 -2.42 -4.08
CA SER A 354 -6.20 -2.80 -5.37
C SER A 354 -6.80 -2.00 -6.54
N LEU A 355 -8.14 -1.91 -6.61
CA LEU A 355 -8.81 -1.14 -7.67
C LEU A 355 -8.39 0.33 -7.59
N TYR A 356 -8.35 0.91 -6.39
CA TYR A 356 -8.02 2.31 -6.20
C TYR A 356 -6.57 2.59 -6.62
N ALA A 357 -5.60 1.81 -6.13
CA ALA A 357 -4.19 2.01 -6.47
C ALA A 357 -3.91 1.81 -7.98
N ASN A 358 -4.50 0.80 -8.61
CA ASN A 358 -4.35 0.57 -10.05
C ASN A 358 -4.96 1.71 -10.88
N LEU A 359 -6.11 2.26 -10.48
CA LEU A 359 -6.72 3.43 -11.14
C LEU A 359 -5.83 4.68 -11.03
N GLU A 360 -5.34 4.98 -9.83
CA GLU A 360 -4.49 6.13 -9.52
C GLU A 360 -3.16 6.13 -10.31
N TRP A 361 -2.67 4.94 -10.67
CA TRP A 361 -1.42 4.75 -11.43
C TRP A 361 -1.60 4.34 -12.90
N GLY A 362 -2.81 4.48 -13.45
CA GLY A 362 -3.06 4.27 -14.89
C GLY A 362 -3.04 2.80 -15.34
N ARG A 363 -2.99 1.85 -14.41
CA ARG A 363 -2.99 0.40 -14.67
C ARG A 363 -4.40 -0.10 -15.00
N PHE A 364 -5.03 0.50 -16.00
CA PHE A 364 -6.45 0.32 -16.29
C PHE A 364 -6.82 -1.10 -16.72
N ALA A 365 -5.93 -1.80 -17.41
CA ALA A 365 -6.15 -3.21 -17.77
C ALA A 365 -6.24 -4.09 -16.51
N GLN A 366 -5.34 -3.89 -15.54
CA GLN A 366 -5.38 -4.59 -14.26
C GLN A 366 -6.62 -4.19 -13.45
N ALA A 367 -6.95 -2.89 -13.39
CA ALA A 367 -8.14 -2.38 -12.71
C ALA A 367 -9.42 -3.02 -13.27
N ALA A 368 -9.55 -3.11 -14.59
CA ALA A 368 -10.67 -3.75 -15.26
C ALA A 368 -10.76 -5.25 -14.92
N ALA A 369 -9.64 -5.97 -14.92
CA ALA A 369 -9.60 -7.39 -14.60
C ALA A 369 -9.97 -7.68 -13.13
N VAL A 370 -9.49 -6.84 -12.19
CA VAL A 370 -9.83 -6.92 -10.77
C VAL A 370 -11.32 -6.64 -10.55
N LEU A 371 -11.86 -5.60 -11.19
CA LEU A 371 -13.28 -5.25 -11.14
C LEU A 371 -14.15 -6.37 -11.71
N ASP A 372 -13.83 -6.85 -12.92
CA ASP A 372 -14.62 -7.88 -13.59
C ASP A 372 -14.63 -9.19 -12.80
N GLY A 373 -13.46 -9.63 -12.32
CA GLY A 373 -13.33 -10.83 -11.49
C GLY A 373 -14.10 -10.71 -10.18
N TYR A 374 -13.96 -9.59 -9.47
CA TYR A 374 -14.64 -9.38 -8.20
C TYR A 374 -16.17 -9.41 -8.35
N PHE A 375 -16.71 -8.66 -9.32
CA PHE A 375 -18.15 -8.63 -9.57
C PHE A 375 -18.68 -9.93 -10.19
N SER A 376 -17.86 -10.70 -10.91
CA SER A 376 -18.28 -12.00 -11.44
C SER A 376 -18.39 -13.05 -10.34
N ASP A 377 -17.36 -13.16 -9.50
CA ASP A 377 -17.17 -14.32 -8.62
C ASP A 377 -17.60 -14.07 -7.17
N PHE A 378 -17.56 -12.81 -6.71
CA PHE A 378 -17.72 -12.47 -5.29
C PHE A 378 -18.89 -11.53 -4.98
N VAL A 379 -19.53 -10.91 -5.98
CA VAL A 379 -20.77 -10.15 -5.75
C VAL A 379 -21.96 -10.96 -6.22
N GLN A 380 -22.94 -11.16 -5.36
CA GLN A 380 -24.17 -11.89 -5.66
C GLN A 380 -25.18 -11.01 -6.42
N PRO A 381 -26.20 -11.60 -7.08
CA PRO A 381 -27.22 -10.83 -7.80
C PRO A 381 -27.98 -9.82 -6.93
N ASP A 382 -28.06 -10.05 -5.62
CA ASP A 382 -28.67 -9.15 -4.63
C ASP A 382 -27.71 -8.09 -4.07
N GLY A 383 -26.48 -8.01 -4.59
CA GLY A 383 -25.46 -7.04 -4.19
C GLY A 383 -24.66 -7.45 -2.96
N MET A 384 -25.00 -8.56 -2.30
CA MET A 384 -24.21 -9.08 -1.18
C MET A 384 -22.89 -9.66 -1.65
N VAL A 385 -21.87 -9.53 -0.80
CA VAL A 385 -20.54 -10.08 -1.08
C VAL A 385 -20.41 -11.51 -0.54
N ASN A 386 -19.73 -12.36 -1.30
CA ASN A 386 -19.34 -13.71 -0.90
C ASN A 386 -18.09 -13.63 -0.01
N MET A 387 -18.30 -13.17 1.21
CA MET A 387 -17.31 -13.03 2.27
C MET A 387 -17.97 -13.42 3.59
N ARG A 388 -17.20 -13.92 4.56
CA ARG A 388 -17.73 -14.35 5.86
C ARG A 388 -18.54 -13.28 6.59
N GLY A 389 -18.21 -12.01 6.39
CA GLY A 389 -18.94 -10.85 6.91
C GLY A 389 -18.72 -9.67 5.99
N ALA A 390 -19.80 -8.96 5.64
CA ALA A 390 -19.71 -7.73 4.88
C ALA A 390 -19.29 -6.57 5.80
N GLU A 391 -18.50 -5.66 5.27
CA GLU A 391 -18.20 -4.39 5.91
C GLU A 391 -19.08 -3.31 5.26
N THR A 392 -19.92 -2.65 6.07
CA THR A 392 -21.04 -1.84 5.56
C THR A 392 -20.56 -0.60 4.79
N GLY A 393 -19.50 0.03 5.26
CA GLY A 393 -18.85 1.18 4.62
C GLY A 393 -18.25 0.83 3.26
N GLN A 394 -17.61 -0.34 3.12
CA GLN A 394 -17.02 -0.77 1.85
C GLN A 394 -18.03 -0.85 0.69
N PHE A 395 -19.33 -1.05 0.92
CA PHE A 395 -20.34 -0.95 -0.16
C PHE A 395 -20.35 0.45 -0.77
N GLY A 396 -20.27 1.48 0.07
CA GLY A 396 -20.19 2.88 -0.36
C GLY A 396 -18.89 3.19 -1.09
N LEU A 397 -17.75 2.75 -0.55
CA LEU A 397 -16.44 2.93 -1.21
C LEU A 397 -16.41 2.22 -2.58
N THR A 398 -16.95 1.01 -2.67
CA THR A 398 -17.08 0.27 -3.93
C THR A 398 -17.80 1.11 -4.99
N LEU A 399 -18.98 1.65 -4.67
CA LEU A 399 -19.76 2.48 -5.60
C LEU A 399 -18.98 3.73 -6.06
N SER A 400 -18.24 4.37 -5.16
CA SER A 400 -17.38 5.51 -5.48
C SER A 400 -16.25 5.13 -6.45
N LEU A 401 -15.59 3.98 -6.22
CA LEU A 401 -14.51 3.51 -7.08
C LEU A 401 -15.02 3.06 -8.46
N LEU A 402 -16.23 2.51 -8.57
CA LEU A 402 -16.85 2.24 -9.88
C LEU A 402 -17.10 3.52 -10.67
N ALA A 403 -17.53 4.60 -10.00
CA ALA A 403 -17.69 5.89 -10.64
C ALA A 403 -16.34 6.48 -11.08
N ARG A 404 -15.30 6.34 -10.25
CA ARG A 404 -13.92 6.73 -10.60
C ARG A 404 -13.39 5.92 -11.79
N TYR A 405 -13.62 4.60 -11.80
CA TYR A 405 -13.27 3.72 -12.93
C TYR A 405 -13.82 4.30 -14.23
N LEU A 406 -15.13 4.57 -14.28
CA LEU A 406 -15.75 5.13 -15.48
C LEU A 406 -15.19 6.49 -15.88
N ARG A 407 -14.92 7.38 -14.92
CA ARG A 407 -14.34 8.70 -15.20
C ARG A 407 -12.92 8.61 -15.77
N TYR A 408 -12.14 7.64 -15.34
CA TYR A 408 -10.75 7.47 -15.77
C TYR A 408 -10.63 6.71 -17.09
N THR A 409 -11.48 5.70 -17.32
CA THR A 409 -11.34 4.77 -18.45
C THR A 409 -12.36 5.00 -19.56
N GLY A 410 -13.51 5.61 -19.25
CA GLY A 410 -14.67 5.68 -20.14
C GLY A 410 -15.36 4.33 -20.38
N ASP A 411 -14.93 3.24 -19.71
CA ASP A 411 -15.43 1.89 -19.95
C ASP A 411 -16.78 1.64 -19.25
N ALA A 412 -17.83 2.21 -19.84
CA ALA A 412 -19.20 1.94 -19.42
C ALA A 412 -19.67 0.54 -19.81
N ALA A 413 -18.98 -0.16 -20.73
CA ALA A 413 -19.40 -1.49 -21.17
C ALA A 413 -19.20 -2.52 -20.05
N LEU A 414 -18.06 -2.48 -19.36
CA LEU A 414 -17.82 -3.35 -18.21
C LEU A 414 -18.80 -3.07 -17.06
N LEU A 415 -19.06 -1.80 -16.74
CA LEU A 415 -20.04 -1.47 -15.70
C LEU A 415 -21.47 -1.90 -16.10
N ARG A 416 -21.81 -1.83 -17.39
CA ARG A 416 -23.09 -2.33 -17.91
C ARG A 416 -23.23 -3.85 -17.78
N LYS A 417 -22.15 -4.60 -18.00
CA LYS A 417 -22.12 -6.06 -17.78
C LYS A 417 -22.59 -6.41 -16.36
N HIS A 418 -22.16 -5.62 -15.37
CA HIS A 418 -22.47 -5.83 -13.95
C HIS A 418 -23.59 -4.95 -13.40
N ARG A 419 -24.36 -4.25 -14.26
CA ARG A 419 -25.30 -3.19 -13.83
C ARG A 419 -26.25 -3.64 -12.72
N GLY A 420 -26.76 -4.87 -12.79
CA GLY A 420 -27.74 -5.38 -11.83
C GLY A 420 -27.14 -5.54 -10.43
N LYS A 421 -25.91 -6.03 -10.36
CA LYS A 421 -25.17 -6.18 -9.09
C LYS A 421 -24.80 -4.81 -8.49
N ILE A 422 -24.46 -3.83 -9.35
CA ILE A 422 -24.18 -2.45 -8.93
C ILE A 422 -25.45 -1.80 -8.35
N GLU A 423 -26.57 -1.91 -9.06
CA GLU A 423 -27.87 -1.39 -8.60
C GLU A 423 -28.30 -2.06 -7.29
N ALA A 424 -28.12 -3.38 -7.17
CA ALA A 424 -28.41 -4.12 -5.94
C ALA A 424 -27.51 -3.70 -4.77
N THR A 425 -26.23 -3.40 -5.02
CA THR A 425 -25.32 -2.83 -4.01
C THR A 425 -25.82 -1.48 -3.49
N VAL A 426 -26.34 -0.62 -4.38
CA VAL A 426 -27.00 0.64 -3.96
C VAL A 426 -28.24 0.35 -3.13
N GLN A 427 -29.02 -0.66 -3.51
CA GLN A 427 -30.25 -1.05 -2.84
C GLN A 427 -30.01 -1.55 -1.41
N VAL A 428 -28.96 -2.32 -1.15
CA VAL A 428 -28.55 -2.72 0.21
C VAL A 428 -28.45 -1.50 1.13
N LEU A 429 -27.71 -0.46 0.71
CA LEU A 429 -27.55 0.75 1.51
C LEU A 429 -28.87 1.53 1.68
N LEU A 430 -29.73 1.53 0.65
CA LEU A 430 -31.03 2.21 0.72
C LEU A 430 -31.95 1.54 1.75
N GLU A 431 -31.98 0.21 1.77
CA GLU A 431 -32.77 -0.58 2.72
C GLU A 431 -32.28 -0.40 4.16
N LEU A 432 -30.96 -0.38 4.38
CA LEU A 432 -30.38 -0.09 5.69
C LEU A 432 -30.75 1.33 6.17
N HIS A 433 -30.72 2.32 5.27
CA HIS A 433 -31.14 3.67 5.60
C HIS A 433 -32.66 3.74 5.85
N ASP A 434 -33.49 3.04 5.09
CA ASP A 434 -34.94 2.95 5.34
C ASP A 434 -35.26 2.30 6.69
N ALA A 435 -34.52 1.26 7.07
CA ALA A 435 -34.62 0.66 8.40
C ALA A 435 -34.30 1.70 9.50
N SER A 436 -33.25 2.51 9.33
CA SER A 436 -32.89 3.54 10.30
C SER A 436 -33.90 4.69 10.44
N LEU A 437 -34.66 4.99 9.37
CA LEU A 437 -35.70 6.03 9.38
C LEU A 437 -37.00 5.58 10.06
N LYS A 438 -37.18 4.26 10.25
CA LYS A 438 -38.30 3.69 11.03
C LYS A 438 -38.06 3.74 12.54
N LEU A 439 -36.83 4.04 12.98
CA LEU A 439 -36.52 4.17 14.40
C LEU A 439 -37.23 5.39 15.02
N PRO A 440 -37.51 5.39 16.33
CA PRO A 440 -37.97 6.59 17.02
C PRO A 440 -36.97 7.74 16.86
N THR A 441 -37.47 8.96 16.63
CA THR A 441 -36.64 10.16 16.36
C THR A 441 -35.69 10.54 17.52
N LYS A 442 -35.93 10.01 18.72
CA LYS A 442 -35.08 10.20 19.90
C LYS A 442 -33.97 9.15 20.04
N THR A 443 -34.03 8.05 19.28
CA THR A 443 -32.98 7.02 19.30
C THR A 443 -31.69 7.61 18.73
N PRO A 444 -30.52 7.44 19.39
CA PRO A 444 -29.26 8.04 18.94
C PRO A 444 -28.89 7.75 17.48
N GLY A 445 -29.26 6.56 16.98
CA GLY A 445 -29.02 6.14 15.60
C GLY A 445 -30.11 6.51 14.59
N TYR A 446 -31.15 7.28 14.96
CA TYR A 446 -32.23 7.64 14.05
C TYR A 446 -31.69 8.26 12.74
N GLY A 447 -32.08 7.69 11.60
CA GLY A 447 -31.67 8.14 10.28
C GLY A 447 -30.18 7.94 9.95
N LEU A 448 -29.42 7.16 10.73
CA LEU A 448 -28.07 6.71 10.41
C LEU A 448 -28.06 5.23 10.07
N ILE A 449 -27.27 4.84 9.06
CA ILE A 449 -27.15 3.45 8.62
C ILE A 449 -26.57 2.60 9.76
N HIS A 450 -27.34 1.59 10.18
CA HIS A 450 -26.86 0.55 11.09
C HIS A 450 -26.29 -0.60 10.29
N GLY A 451 -25.17 -1.15 10.75
CA GLY A 451 -24.50 -2.29 10.13
C GLY A 451 -23.16 -2.54 10.80
N TRP A 452 -22.52 -3.65 10.46
CA TRP A 452 -21.16 -3.94 10.94
C TRP A 452 -20.18 -2.92 10.40
N ASN A 453 -19.31 -2.41 11.29
CA ASN A 453 -18.13 -1.64 10.89
C ASN A 453 -16.93 -2.53 10.58
N GLU A 454 -16.93 -3.82 10.91
CA GLU A 454 -15.81 -4.73 10.63
C GLU A 454 -16.35 -6.12 10.27
N SER A 455 -15.73 -6.75 9.28
CA SER A 455 -16.05 -8.09 8.78
C SER A 455 -15.90 -9.18 9.86
N ASP A 456 -14.94 -9.02 10.76
CA ASP A 456 -14.68 -9.96 11.87
C ASP A 456 -15.77 -9.99 12.92
N ALA A 457 -16.71 -9.03 12.91
CA ALA A 457 -17.88 -9.06 13.79
C ALA A 457 -18.63 -10.40 13.69
N CYS A 458 -18.65 -11.03 12.52
CA CYS A 458 -19.32 -12.32 12.30
C CYS A 458 -18.68 -13.52 13.03
N LEU A 459 -17.43 -13.38 13.49
CA LEU A 459 -16.69 -14.44 14.19
C LEU A 459 -16.99 -14.51 15.69
N PHE A 460 -17.70 -13.51 16.22
CA PHE A 460 -17.99 -13.43 17.64
C PHE A 460 -19.33 -14.08 17.98
N PRO A 461 -19.52 -14.56 19.23
CA PRO A 461 -20.75 -15.25 19.64
C PRO A 461 -22.04 -14.44 19.44
N ASP A 462 -21.95 -13.11 19.59
CA ASP A 462 -23.05 -12.18 19.30
C ASP A 462 -22.57 -11.11 18.31
N PRO A 463 -22.74 -11.34 17.00
CA PRO A 463 -22.37 -10.35 15.99
C PRO A 463 -23.33 -9.15 15.96
N THR A 464 -24.51 -9.23 16.58
CA THR A 464 -25.49 -8.14 16.60
C THR A 464 -25.03 -6.95 17.44
N LEU A 465 -24.07 -7.18 18.34
CA LEU A 465 -23.43 -6.13 19.13
C LEU A 465 -22.86 -5.00 18.27
N TRP A 466 -22.25 -5.32 17.14
CA TRP A 466 -21.69 -4.32 16.21
C TRP A 466 -22.64 -3.96 15.08
N TRP A 467 -23.91 -4.38 15.11
CA TRP A 467 -24.92 -3.86 14.19
C TRP A 467 -25.41 -2.48 14.65
N LYS A 468 -24.59 -1.46 14.43
CA LYS A 468 -24.71 -0.15 15.12
C LYS A 468 -24.60 1.02 14.13
N PRO A 469 -25.07 2.23 14.52
CA PRO A 469 -25.05 3.42 13.68
C PRO A 469 -23.66 4.08 13.66
N TYR A 470 -22.62 3.35 13.26
CA TYR A 470 -21.29 3.93 13.11
C TYR A 470 -21.32 5.05 12.07
N TYR A 471 -20.64 6.16 12.38
CA TYR A 471 -20.64 7.31 11.48
C TYR A 471 -20.03 6.99 10.11
N ALA A 472 -19.00 6.11 10.08
CA ALA A 472 -18.37 5.62 8.85
C ALA A 472 -19.36 4.99 7.86
N ASN A 473 -20.25 4.11 8.33
CA ASN A 473 -21.24 3.44 7.48
C ASN A 473 -22.09 4.46 6.71
N SER A 474 -22.55 5.50 7.42
CA SER A 474 -23.35 6.56 6.80
C SER A 474 -22.49 7.45 5.89
N ALA A 475 -21.27 7.78 6.30
CA ALA A 475 -20.37 8.63 5.53
C ALA A 475 -19.98 8.02 4.19
N LEU A 476 -19.56 6.75 4.16
CA LEU A 476 -19.22 6.05 2.94
C LEU A 476 -20.45 5.79 2.05
N ALA A 477 -21.62 5.53 2.63
CA ALA A 477 -22.86 5.43 1.84
C ALA A 477 -23.21 6.75 1.13
N ILE A 478 -23.07 7.90 1.82
CA ILE A 478 -23.24 9.23 1.21
C ILE A 478 -22.30 9.38 0.01
N ARG A 479 -21.00 9.10 0.20
CA ARG A 479 -19.97 9.20 -0.85
C ARG A 479 -20.32 8.30 -2.04
N GLY A 480 -20.63 7.04 -1.78
CA GLY A 480 -21.01 6.05 -2.79
C GLY A 480 -22.22 6.51 -3.62
N TRP A 481 -23.30 6.97 -2.97
CA TRP A 481 -24.49 7.47 -3.67
C TRP A 481 -24.23 8.72 -4.49
N GLN A 482 -23.46 9.68 -3.97
CA GLN A 482 -23.13 10.91 -4.70
C GLN A 482 -22.37 10.58 -5.99
N ASP A 483 -21.35 9.74 -5.89
CA ASP A 483 -20.44 9.47 -6.99
C ASP A 483 -21.09 8.59 -8.05
N ILE A 484 -21.78 7.50 -7.65
CA ILE A 484 -22.42 6.60 -8.62
C ILE A 484 -23.60 7.28 -9.32
N ALA A 485 -24.40 8.08 -8.59
CA ALA A 485 -25.51 8.80 -9.20
C ALA A 485 -25.04 9.79 -10.27
N ALA A 486 -23.88 10.42 -10.08
CA ALA A 486 -23.32 11.37 -11.04
C ALA A 486 -22.94 10.73 -12.39
N VAL A 487 -22.74 9.42 -12.45
CA VAL A 487 -22.38 8.69 -13.67
C VAL A 487 -23.41 7.65 -14.10
N TRP A 488 -24.48 7.45 -13.33
CA TRP A 488 -25.41 6.34 -13.50
C TRP A 488 -26.10 6.33 -14.86
N THR A 489 -26.42 7.50 -15.42
CA THR A 489 -27.03 7.61 -16.75
C THR A 489 -26.13 7.10 -17.88
N ALA A 490 -24.81 7.21 -17.74
CA ALA A 490 -23.85 6.65 -18.69
C ALA A 490 -23.79 5.10 -18.62
N ILE A 491 -24.11 4.53 -17.45
CA ILE A 491 -24.17 3.09 -17.19
C ILE A 491 -25.54 2.54 -17.61
N ALA A 492 -26.62 2.97 -16.96
CA ALA A 492 -27.96 2.41 -17.10
C ALA A 492 -28.80 3.03 -18.25
N GLY A 493 -28.31 4.09 -18.88
CA GLY A 493 -28.98 4.80 -19.98
C GLY A 493 -29.85 5.98 -19.53
N PRO A 494 -30.43 6.75 -20.48
CA PRO A 494 -31.13 8.00 -20.19
C PRO A 494 -32.33 7.88 -19.25
N GLY A 495 -33.03 6.73 -19.26
CA GLY A 495 -34.18 6.47 -18.39
C GLY A 495 -33.83 6.41 -16.89
N ALA A 496 -32.55 6.33 -16.53
CA ALA A 496 -32.10 6.18 -15.15
C ALA A 496 -31.96 7.51 -14.37
N GLN A 497 -32.25 8.66 -14.99
CA GLN A 497 -32.11 9.98 -14.36
C GLN A 497 -32.94 10.13 -13.08
N ALA A 498 -34.16 9.58 -13.06
CA ALA A 498 -35.03 9.67 -11.88
C ALA A 498 -34.44 8.93 -10.67
N VAL A 499 -33.87 7.74 -10.91
CA VAL A 499 -33.19 6.91 -9.90
C VAL A 499 -31.93 7.60 -9.40
N ALA A 500 -31.09 8.13 -10.30
CA ALA A 500 -29.90 8.90 -9.93
C ALA A 500 -30.26 10.12 -9.05
N THR A 501 -31.31 10.86 -9.43
CA THR A 501 -31.80 12.01 -8.65
C THR A 501 -32.31 11.58 -7.26
N GLN A 502 -32.96 10.41 -7.16
CA GLN A 502 -33.38 9.86 -5.87
C GLN A 502 -32.18 9.54 -4.98
N TRP A 503 -31.14 8.90 -5.50
CA TRP A 503 -29.92 8.60 -4.73
C TRP A 503 -29.21 9.86 -4.25
N GLN A 504 -29.14 10.92 -5.08
CA GLN A 504 -28.63 12.22 -4.67
C GLN A 504 -29.44 12.84 -3.51
N ARG A 505 -30.78 12.78 -3.57
CA ARG A 505 -31.64 13.24 -2.46
C ARG A 505 -31.40 12.42 -1.18
N ARG A 506 -31.22 11.11 -1.30
CA ARG A 506 -30.91 10.23 -0.15
C ARG A 506 -29.57 10.56 0.47
N ALA A 507 -28.55 10.84 -0.34
CA ALA A 507 -27.26 11.31 0.13
C ALA A 507 -27.39 12.65 0.88
N GLN A 508 -28.10 13.63 0.32
CA GLN A 508 -28.34 14.93 0.99
C GLN A 508 -29.05 14.78 2.34
N GLN A 509 -30.10 13.95 2.41
CA GLN A 509 -30.83 13.66 3.65
C GLN A 509 -29.90 13.03 4.70
N LEU A 510 -29.11 12.03 4.31
CA LEU A 510 -28.20 11.34 5.22
C LEU A 510 -27.04 12.25 5.66
N THR A 511 -26.50 13.10 4.78
CA THR A 511 -25.48 14.11 5.12
C THR A 511 -25.97 15.06 6.21
N ALA A 512 -27.18 15.61 6.05
CA ALA A 512 -27.74 16.52 7.04
C ALA A 512 -27.91 15.83 8.41
N GLN A 513 -28.37 14.58 8.41
CA GLN A 513 -28.54 13.79 9.63
C GLN A 513 -27.20 13.41 10.28
N LEU A 514 -26.19 13.03 9.48
CA LEU A 514 -24.83 12.74 9.94
C LEU A 514 -24.22 13.95 10.63
N HIS A 515 -24.22 15.12 9.97
CA HIS A 515 -23.64 16.35 10.52
C HIS A 515 -24.35 16.79 11.79
N LYS A 516 -25.69 16.75 11.81
CA LYS A 516 -26.49 17.07 12.99
C LYS A 516 -26.12 16.15 14.16
N THR A 517 -26.04 14.85 13.91
CA THR A 517 -25.78 13.86 14.96
C THR A 517 -24.35 13.95 15.49
N LEU A 518 -23.35 14.09 14.62
CA LEU A 518 -21.96 14.32 15.03
C LEU A 518 -21.87 15.55 15.94
N ARG A 519 -22.40 16.69 15.51
CA ARG A 519 -22.37 17.94 16.30
C ARG A 519 -23.02 17.79 17.68
N ALA A 520 -24.14 17.06 17.76
CA ALA A 520 -24.84 16.82 19.02
C ALA A 520 -24.10 15.88 19.99
N ASN A 521 -23.16 15.07 19.49
CA ASN A 521 -22.42 14.09 20.28
C ASN A 521 -20.96 14.50 20.56
N ILE A 522 -20.53 15.71 20.17
CA ILE A 522 -19.22 16.23 20.54
C ILE A 522 -19.15 16.45 22.05
N ARG A 523 -18.25 15.73 22.70
CA ARG A 523 -17.89 15.90 24.10
C ARG A 523 -16.84 16.99 24.26
N ARG A 524 -17.30 18.21 24.58
CA ARG A 524 -16.46 19.41 24.79
C ARG A 524 -15.87 19.51 26.20
N ASP A 525 -16.26 18.60 27.09
CA ASP A 525 -15.71 18.44 28.43
C ASP A 525 -14.31 17.81 28.44
N LEU A 526 -13.91 17.17 27.33
CA LEU A 526 -12.58 16.59 27.13
C LEU A 526 -11.66 17.53 26.34
N LYS A 527 -10.34 17.33 26.49
CA LYS A 527 -9.31 18.06 25.75
C LYS A 527 -8.29 17.08 25.11
N PRO A 528 -8.17 17.04 23.77
CA PRO A 528 -9.02 17.74 22.79
C PRO A 528 -10.48 17.27 22.86
N ALA A 529 -11.38 18.04 22.24
CA ALA A 529 -12.80 17.68 22.18
C ALA A 529 -12.96 16.28 21.57
N TYR A 530 -13.83 15.48 22.16
CA TYR A 530 -13.96 14.07 21.83
C TYR A 530 -15.24 13.81 21.02
N ILE A 531 -15.15 12.89 20.07
CA ILE A 531 -16.31 12.32 19.38
C ILE A 531 -16.11 10.80 19.34
N GLY A 532 -17.12 10.03 19.71
CA GLY A 532 -17.07 8.56 19.63
C GLY A 532 -17.27 8.05 18.20
N PRO A 533 -17.03 6.74 17.94
CA PRO A 533 -17.21 6.16 16.61
C PRO A 533 -18.70 5.99 16.20
N LEU A 534 -19.61 6.08 17.18
CA LEU A 534 -21.06 6.04 17.01
C LEU A 534 -21.75 7.03 17.99
N PRO A 535 -22.99 7.47 17.76
CA PRO A 535 -23.71 8.36 18.65
C PRO A 535 -24.11 7.72 19.99
N GLY A 536 -24.25 8.54 21.03
CA GLY A 536 -24.82 8.14 22.31
C GLY A 536 -23.82 7.56 23.33
N VAL A 537 -22.61 7.20 22.90
CA VAL A 537 -21.57 6.62 23.78
C VAL A 537 -21.14 7.61 24.86
N LYS A 538 -20.77 7.06 26.03
CA LYS A 538 -20.34 7.84 27.20
C LYS A 538 -18.85 7.72 27.48
N LEU A 539 -18.30 6.54 27.27
CA LEU A 539 -16.87 6.26 27.42
C LEU A 539 -16.11 6.69 26.17
N THR A 540 -14.85 7.08 26.34
CA THR A 540 -13.93 7.12 25.19
C THR A 540 -13.70 5.71 24.67
N PHE A 541 -13.23 5.57 23.43
CA PHE A 541 -12.99 4.25 22.85
C PHE A 541 -11.95 3.45 23.67
N ARG A 542 -10.91 4.09 24.22
CA ARG A 542 -9.95 3.40 25.12
C ARG A 542 -10.62 2.94 26.41
N GLN A 543 -11.42 3.81 27.03
CA GLN A 543 -12.15 3.46 28.26
C GLN A 543 -13.12 2.29 28.02
N SER A 544 -13.88 2.33 26.92
CA SER A 544 -14.81 1.26 26.54
C SER A 544 -14.07 -0.05 26.30
N LEU A 545 -12.98 -0.05 25.52
CA LEU A 545 -12.16 -1.25 25.28
C LEU A 545 -11.52 -1.82 26.56
N GLN A 546 -11.24 -0.99 27.57
CA GLN A 546 -10.71 -1.44 28.86
C GLN A 546 -11.78 -1.97 29.81
N GLN A 547 -12.98 -1.39 29.78
CA GLN A 547 -14.04 -1.64 30.78
C GLN A 547 -15.08 -2.65 30.29
N GLU A 548 -15.21 -2.84 28.98
CA GLU A 548 -16.27 -3.63 28.35
C GLU A 548 -15.64 -4.73 27.48
N SER A 549 -16.13 -5.97 27.62
CA SER A 549 -15.65 -7.12 26.86
C SER A 549 -16.81 -8.07 26.53
N PRO A 550 -17.30 -8.10 25.28
CA PRO A 550 -16.92 -7.24 24.15
C PRO A 550 -17.42 -5.79 24.29
N SER A 551 -16.75 -4.86 23.59
CA SER A 551 -17.10 -3.43 23.54
C SER A 551 -17.85 -3.11 22.24
N GLU A 552 -18.92 -2.31 22.32
CA GLU A 552 -19.63 -1.79 21.13
C GLU A 552 -18.82 -0.73 20.36
N GLN A 553 -17.69 -0.28 20.90
CA GLN A 553 -16.74 0.62 20.22
C GLN A 553 -15.55 -0.14 19.60
N GLY A 554 -15.69 -1.45 19.38
CA GLY A 554 -14.69 -2.30 18.75
C GLY A 554 -14.25 -1.81 17.36
N TRP A 555 -12.96 -2.03 17.04
CA TRP A 555 -12.30 -1.56 15.81
C TRP A 555 -12.51 -0.07 15.51
N PRO A 556 -12.31 0.84 16.49
CA PRO A 556 -12.61 2.26 16.29
C PRO A 556 -11.67 2.89 15.26
N HIS A 557 -10.46 2.32 15.08
CA HIS A 557 -9.50 2.76 14.07
C HIS A 557 -10.11 2.76 12.66
N ARG A 558 -10.87 1.71 12.33
CA ARG A 558 -11.59 1.60 11.06
C ARG A 558 -12.70 2.63 10.95
N ALA A 559 -13.54 2.71 11.98
CA ALA A 559 -14.65 3.65 12.02
C ALA A 559 -14.19 5.12 11.84
N TYR A 560 -13.02 5.50 12.34
CA TYR A 560 -12.47 6.84 12.10
C TYR A 560 -11.80 6.98 10.73
N ALA A 561 -11.00 6.00 10.31
CA ALA A 561 -10.30 6.06 9.02
C ALA A 561 -11.29 6.20 7.86
N GLU A 562 -12.37 5.43 7.87
CA GLU A 562 -13.40 5.43 6.84
C GLU A 562 -14.33 6.65 6.90
N LEU A 563 -14.66 7.12 8.11
CA LEU A 563 -15.40 8.37 8.29
C LEU A 563 -14.67 9.54 7.64
N LEU A 564 -13.34 9.59 7.81
CA LEU A 564 -12.49 10.61 7.20
C LEU A 564 -12.33 10.38 5.69
N GLN A 565 -12.11 9.14 5.25
CA GLN A 565 -11.94 8.79 3.84
C GLN A 565 -13.14 9.18 2.97
N ALA A 566 -14.36 9.11 3.52
CA ALA A 566 -15.55 9.49 2.78
C ALA A 566 -15.51 10.95 2.29
N ASP A 567 -14.75 11.84 2.96
CA ASP A 567 -14.62 13.26 2.64
C ASP A 567 -16.00 13.94 2.44
N VAL A 568 -16.92 13.66 3.36
CA VAL A 568 -18.28 14.22 3.41
C VAL A 568 -18.51 15.12 4.63
N LEU A 569 -17.48 15.27 5.47
CA LEU A 569 -17.51 16.13 6.64
C LEU A 569 -17.10 17.56 6.28
N PRO A 570 -17.74 18.60 6.86
CA PRO A 570 -17.19 19.95 6.79
C PRO A 570 -15.82 20.00 7.50
N ALA A 571 -14.96 20.92 7.06
CA ALA A 571 -13.57 20.99 7.51
C ALA A 571 -13.43 21.05 9.04
N ASP A 572 -14.32 21.79 9.73
CA ASP A 572 -14.29 21.91 11.20
C ASP A 572 -14.53 20.57 11.91
N LEU A 573 -15.44 19.74 11.39
CA LEU A 573 -15.68 18.39 11.92
C LEU A 573 -14.55 17.43 11.57
N ALA A 574 -14.01 17.51 10.36
CA ALA A 574 -12.88 16.67 9.96
C ALA A 574 -11.62 16.94 10.80
N HIS A 575 -11.29 18.22 11.06
CA HIS A 575 -10.23 18.59 11.99
C HIS A 575 -10.47 18.03 13.39
N LEU A 576 -11.70 18.20 13.92
CA LEU A 576 -12.06 17.70 15.24
C LEU A 576 -11.91 16.18 15.35
N VAL A 577 -12.36 15.43 14.35
CA VAL A 577 -12.20 13.96 14.33
C VAL A 577 -10.73 13.59 14.35
N ILE A 578 -9.89 14.22 13.53
CA ILE A 578 -8.45 13.95 13.49
C ILE A 578 -7.80 14.25 14.86
N ASP A 579 -8.10 15.41 15.43
CA ASP A 579 -7.55 15.82 16.73
C ASP A 579 -8.04 14.90 17.86
N CYS A 580 -9.29 14.42 17.78
CA CYS A 580 -9.84 13.42 18.68
C CYS A 580 -9.08 12.09 18.60
N VAL A 581 -8.87 11.55 17.40
CA VAL A 581 -8.14 10.29 17.20
C VAL A 581 -6.71 10.42 17.74
N ARG A 582 -5.98 11.49 17.36
CA ARG A 582 -4.61 11.72 17.83
C ARG A 582 -4.52 11.96 19.34
N GLY A 583 -5.44 12.73 19.91
CA GLY A 583 -5.40 13.13 21.31
C GLY A 583 -5.86 12.08 22.31
N HIS A 584 -6.59 11.06 21.86
CA HIS A 584 -7.21 10.03 22.73
C HIS A 584 -6.65 8.63 22.49
N GLY A 585 -5.41 8.50 22.02
CA GLY A 585 -4.68 7.24 21.88
C GLY A 585 -4.96 6.47 20.60
N GLY A 586 -5.44 7.15 19.56
CA GLY A 586 -5.81 6.55 18.28
C GLY A 586 -4.73 6.57 17.21
N THR A 587 -3.60 7.27 17.42
CA THR A 587 -2.46 7.27 16.50
C THR A 587 -1.16 6.84 17.18
N SER A 588 -0.15 6.46 16.41
CA SER A 588 1.24 6.27 16.82
C SER A 588 2.13 6.69 15.66
N LEU A 589 3.20 7.46 15.90
CA LEU A 589 4.06 7.97 14.83
C LEU A 589 3.27 8.66 13.68
N GLY A 590 2.14 9.30 14.01
CA GLY A 590 1.29 9.99 13.04
C GLY A 590 0.42 9.08 12.16
N VAL A 591 0.50 7.76 12.33
CA VAL A 591 -0.36 6.77 11.66
C VAL A 591 -1.48 6.37 12.61
N VAL A 592 -2.70 6.17 12.10
CA VAL A 592 -3.79 5.56 12.89
C VAL A 592 -3.31 4.20 13.40
N GLY A 593 -3.43 3.95 14.70
CA GLY A 593 -3.00 2.69 15.29
C GLY A 593 -4.03 1.59 15.14
N ASN A 594 -3.64 0.33 15.34
CA ASN A 594 -4.60 -0.72 15.68
C ASN A 594 -5.08 -0.49 17.12
N ILE A 595 -6.21 0.18 17.26
CA ILE A 595 -6.72 0.58 18.58
C ILE A 595 -7.30 -0.63 19.32
N ALA A 596 -6.50 -1.18 20.23
CA ALA A 596 -6.84 -2.23 21.18
C ALA A 596 -6.79 -1.70 22.63
N PRO A 597 -7.18 -2.48 23.66
CA PRO A 597 -6.94 -2.09 25.05
C PRO A 597 -5.45 -1.79 25.25
N PRO A 598 -5.09 -0.63 25.84
CA PRO A 598 -3.70 -0.22 25.94
C PRO A 598 -2.93 -1.10 26.92
N THR A 599 -1.70 -1.45 26.54
CA THR A 599 -0.77 -2.24 27.35
C THR A 599 0.59 -1.54 27.40
N PRO A 600 1.39 -1.72 28.46
CA PRO A 600 2.72 -1.11 28.53
C PRO A 600 3.75 -1.78 27.60
N GLU A 601 3.42 -2.92 26.99
CA GLU A 601 4.33 -3.71 26.15
C GLU A 601 4.33 -3.31 24.67
N GLY A 602 3.37 -2.52 24.18
CA GLY A 602 3.30 -2.23 22.75
C GLY A 602 2.34 -1.12 22.35
N ARG A 603 2.60 -0.55 21.18
CA ARG A 603 1.73 0.38 20.47
C ARG A 603 1.84 0.09 18.98
N ASP A 604 0.70 0.08 18.31
CA ASP A 604 0.61 -0.40 16.94
C ASP A 604 0.38 0.72 15.94
N LEU A 605 0.71 0.41 14.68
CA LEU A 605 0.48 1.18 13.47
C LEU A 605 -0.42 0.33 12.57
N LEU A 606 -1.51 0.91 12.07
CA LEU A 606 -2.39 0.25 11.13
C LEU A 606 -1.91 0.49 9.70
N GLY A 607 -1.52 -0.57 8.99
CA GLY A 607 -1.01 -0.45 7.62
C GLY A 607 -2.08 -0.45 6.54
N PHE A 608 -3.20 -1.14 6.78
CA PHE A 608 -4.37 -1.13 5.90
C PHE A 608 -5.38 -0.06 6.32
N ILE A 609 -6.23 0.40 5.40
CA ILE A 609 -7.32 1.42 5.52
C ILE A 609 -6.93 2.82 6.04
N SER A 610 -5.84 2.96 6.80
CA SER A 610 -5.35 4.19 7.40
C SER A 610 -4.97 5.26 6.36
N TYR A 611 -4.80 4.88 5.08
CA TYR A 611 -4.65 5.83 3.98
C TYR A 611 -5.86 6.79 3.85
N GLY A 612 -7.05 6.41 4.32
CA GLY A 612 -8.22 7.29 4.39
C GLY A 612 -8.02 8.47 5.34
N TYR A 613 -7.34 8.25 6.47
CA TYR A 613 -6.92 9.30 7.39
C TYR A 613 -5.90 10.23 6.72
N ALA A 614 -4.89 9.67 6.04
CA ALA A 614 -3.87 10.43 5.33
C ALA A 614 -4.48 11.30 4.19
N GLN A 615 -5.45 10.78 3.45
CA GLN A 615 -6.18 11.54 2.45
C GLN A 615 -6.81 12.80 3.06
N GLN A 616 -7.42 12.69 4.25
CA GLN A 616 -8.04 13.83 4.90
C GLN A 616 -7.03 14.82 5.48
N LEU A 617 -5.87 14.36 5.97
CA LEU A 617 -4.76 15.26 6.32
C LEU A 617 -4.37 16.15 5.13
N LEU A 618 -4.22 15.53 3.95
CA LEU A 618 -3.89 16.23 2.72
C LEU A 618 -5.01 17.22 2.31
N ARG A 619 -6.28 16.80 2.38
CA ARG A 619 -7.44 17.64 2.04
C ARG A 619 -7.52 18.92 2.87
N LEU A 620 -7.13 18.83 4.14
CA LEU A 620 -7.16 19.90 5.14
C LEU A 620 -5.85 20.71 5.24
N ASP A 621 -4.91 20.54 4.30
CA ASP A 621 -3.60 21.18 4.32
C ASP A 621 -2.76 20.89 5.59
N ARG A 622 -2.97 19.74 6.25
CA ARG A 622 -2.13 19.24 7.37
C ARG A 622 -0.91 18.49 6.83
N ILE A 623 -0.09 19.21 6.06
CA ILE A 623 0.96 18.62 5.21
C ILE A 623 2.07 17.95 6.01
N GLU A 624 2.50 18.54 7.12
CA GLU A 624 3.55 17.98 7.97
C GLU A 624 3.14 16.63 8.57
N GLU A 625 1.88 16.50 9.00
CA GLU A 625 1.32 15.24 9.50
C GLU A 625 1.18 14.19 8.39
N TYR A 626 0.82 14.62 7.18
CA TYR A 626 0.78 13.75 6.01
C TYR A 626 2.17 13.18 5.66
N LEU A 627 3.21 14.03 5.70
CA LEU A 627 4.59 13.61 5.48
C LEU A 627 5.06 12.63 6.57
N LEU A 628 4.68 12.88 7.83
CA LEU A 628 5.00 11.98 8.94
C LEU A 628 4.35 10.61 8.68
N PHE A 629 3.07 10.59 8.30
CA PHE A 629 2.36 9.38 7.94
C PHE A 629 3.10 8.61 6.83
N LEU A 630 3.46 9.29 5.73
CA LEU A 630 4.19 8.69 4.60
C LEU A 630 5.52 8.05 5.05
N TYR A 631 6.33 8.76 5.84
CA TYR A 631 7.61 8.27 6.32
C TYR A 631 7.46 7.12 7.32
N ALA A 632 6.49 7.21 8.24
CA ALA A 632 6.21 6.15 9.19
C ALA A 632 5.75 4.87 8.48
N HIS A 633 4.93 4.99 7.43
CA HIS A 633 4.50 3.85 6.63
C HIS A 633 5.68 3.13 5.97
N ARG A 634 6.65 3.90 5.45
CA ARG A 634 7.86 3.34 4.84
C ARG A 634 8.75 2.61 5.84
N TYR A 635 8.97 3.19 7.03
CA TYR A 635 10.02 2.69 7.94
C TYR A 635 9.52 1.81 9.08
N HIS A 636 8.22 1.88 9.40
CA HIS A 636 7.63 1.21 10.57
C HIS A 636 6.39 0.35 10.25
N VAL A 637 5.78 0.50 9.07
CA VAL A 637 4.73 -0.43 8.59
C VAL A 637 5.28 -1.42 7.55
N HIS A 638 6.26 -0.99 6.75
CA HIS A 638 6.94 -1.84 5.79
C HIS A 638 8.31 -2.29 6.32
N THR A 639 8.71 -3.52 6.00
CA THR A 639 10.10 -3.94 6.19
C THR A 639 11.04 -3.07 5.36
N ARG A 640 12.20 -2.71 5.90
CA ARG A 640 13.17 -1.85 5.21
C ARG A 640 13.81 -2.58 4.03
N GLY A 641 13.84 -1.92 2.87
CA GLY A 641 14.43 -2.40 1.63
C GLY A 641 13.71 -3.57 0.93
N SER A 642 13.12 -4.51 1.67
CA SER A 642 12.25 -5.57 1.11
C SER A 642 10.77 -5.19 1.02
N TRP A 643 10.39 -4.08 1.65
CA TRP A 643 9.08 -3.41 1.59
C TRP A 643 7.86 -4.33 1.68
N THR A 644 7.95 -5.36 2.52
CA THR A 644 6.81 -6.22 2.84
C THR A 644 5.95 -5.47 3.87
N ALA A 645 4.71 -5.18 3.50
CA ALA A 645 3.79 -4.39 4.32
C ALA A 645 3.10 -5.23 5.41
N GLY A 646 3.03 -4.71 6.63
CA GLY A 646 2.25 -5.29 7.72
C GLY A 646 0.83 -4.76 7.78
N GLU A 647 -0.16 -5.62 8.02
CA GLU A 647 -1.53 -5.23 8.35
C GLU A 647 -1.56 -4.39 9.64
N VAL A 648 -0.93 -4.93 10.69
CA VAL A 648 -0.73 -4.27 11.99
C VAL A 648 0.75 -4.41 12.36
N SER A 649 1.43 -3.28 12.54
CA SER A 649 2.86 -3.25 12.86
C SER A 649 3.09 -2.61 14.22
N GLY A 650 3.73 -3.35 15.14
CA GLY A 650 4.14 -2.82 16.44
C GLY A 650 5.42 -1.99 16.35
N ILE A 651 5.62 -1.07 17.30
CA ILE A 651 6.85 -0.26 17.41
C ILE A 651 8.00 -0.96 18.14
N THR A 652 8.00 -2.29 18.24
CA THR A 652 9.00 -3.09 18.99
C THR A 652 9.94 -3.90 18.09
N GLY A 653 9.67 -3.93 16.79
CA GLY A 653 10.56 -4.56 15.79
C GLY A 653 10.22 -5.99 15.41
N GLY A 654 9.07 -6.51 15.83
CA GLY A 654 8.51 -7.78 15.35
C GLY A 654 8.21 -7.76 13.85
N MET A 655 8.07 -8.93 13.24
CA MET A 655 7.50 -9.11 11.91
C MET A 655 5.96 -9.07 11.98
N PRO A 656 5.29 -8.13 11.27
CA PRO A 656 3.84 -8.10 11.16
C PRO A 656 3.32 -9.14 10.15
N LEU A 657 2.02 -9.47 10.23
CA LEU A 657 1.34 -10.27 9.20
C LEU A 657 1.15 -9.44 7.93
N PHE A 658 1.41 -10.05 6.78
CA PHE A 658 1.27 -9.38 5.50
C PHE A 658 -0.18 -9.37 5.00
N CYS A 659 -0.62 -8.23 4.47
CA CYS A 659 -1.83 -8.16 3.65
C CYS A 659 -1.69 -7.19 2.47
N ILE A 660 -2.41 -7.49 1.38
CA ILE A 660 -2.41 -6.66 0.16
C ILE A 660 -2.93 -5.25 0.39
N PRO A 661 -4.01 -5.02 1.17
CA PRO A 661 -4.47 -3.67 1.46
C PRO A 661 -3.39 -2.77 2.07
N ALA A 662 -2.55 -3.29 2.99
CA ALA A 662 -1.45 -2.51 3.54
C ALA A 662 -0.35 -2.21 2.51
N GLN A 663 -0.09 -3.15 1.60
CA GLN A 663 0.89 -3.01 0.53
C GLN A 663 0.52 -1.90 -0.46
N MET A 664 -0.79 -1.64 -0.66
CA MET A 664 -1.31 -0.63 -1.60
C MET A 664 -1.30 0.81 -1.05
N THR A 665 -0.98 1.02 0.22
CA THR A 665 -1.01 2.35 0.83
C THR A 665 0.00 3.32 0.20
N ILE A 666 1.27 2.92 0.04
CA ILE A 666 2.33 3.81 -0.49
C ILE A 666 2.05 4.31 -1.91
N PRO A 667 1.62 3.46 -2.88
CA PRO A 667 1.17 3.95 -4.18
C PRO A 667 0.14 5.08 -4.10
N LEU A 668 -0.88 4.94 -3.25
CA LEU A 668 -1.91 5.97 -3.09
C LEU A 668 -1.32 7.27 -2.53
N LEU A 669 -0.51 7.19 -1.48
CA LEU A 669 0.11 8.38 -0.88
C LEU A 669 1.00 9.11 -1.90
N LEU A 670 1.95 8.41 -2.54
CA LEU A 670 2.84 9.05 -3.51
C LEU A 670 2.07 9.64 -4.70
N ARG A 671 0.99 8.99 -5.13
CA ARG A 671 0.15 9.55 -6.16
C ARG A 671 -0.54 10.84 -5.70
N TRP A 672 -1.14 10.85 -4.52
CA TRP A 672 -1.87 12.01 -3.98
C TRP A 672 -0.95 13.19 -3.64
N MET A 673 0.27 12.98 -3.18
CA MET A 673 1.16 14.12 -2.90
C MET A 673 1.56 14.88 -4.18
N LEU A 674 1.64 14.17 -5.31
CA LEU A 674 2.02 14.72 -6.62
C LEU A 674 0.83 15.26 -7.38
N VAL A 675 -0.27 14.51 -7.42
CA VAL A 675 -1.50 14.86 -8.13
C VAL A 675 -2.68 14.41 -7.25
N PHE A 676 -3.59 15.30 -6.91
CA PHE A 676 -4.71 14.97 -6.03
C PHE A 676 -6.00 15.59 -6.54
N GLU A 677 -7.05 14.79 -6.58
CA GLU A 677 -8.39 15.25 -6.93
C GLU A 677 -9.21 15.33 -5.66
N ASP A 678 -9.95 16.42 -5.50
CA ASP A 678 -10.91 16.49 -4.42
C ASP A 678 -12.09 15.53 -4.65
N SER A 679 -12.75 15.16 -3.55
CA SER A 679 -13.85 14.22 -3.62
C SER A 679 -15.12 14.88 -4.18
N ALA A 680 -15.27 16.20 -4.11
CA ALA A 680 -16.39 16.91 -4.73
C ALA A 680 -16.29 16.96 -6.27
N GLY A 681 -15.07 16.81 -6.82
CA GLY A 681 -14.85 16.76 -8.26
C GLY A 681 -14.79 18.10 -8.95
N GLU A 682 -14.25 19.08 -8.25
CA GLU A 682 -14.09 20.46 -8.71
C GLU A 682 -12.61 20.86 -8.83
N GLU A 683 -11.76 20.33 -7.96
CA GLU A 683 -10.40 20.82 -7.74
C GLU A 683 -9.34 19.76 -8.06
N LEU A 684 -8.34 20.17 -8.84
CA LEU A 684 -7.11 19.43 -9.08
C LEU A 684 -5.97 20.10 -8.32
N PHE A 685 -5.24 19.34 -7.50
CA PHE A 685 -4.06 19.81 -6.78
C PHE A 685 -2.80 19.13 -7.31
N LEU A 686 -1.74 19.91 -7.50
CA LEU A 686 -0.46 19.48 -8.04
C LEU A 686 0.65 19.80 -7.05
N ALA A 687 1.57 18.85 -6.84
CA ALA A 687 2.70 18.96 -5.92
C ALA A 687 2.32 19.35 -4.48
N ARG A 688 1.10 18.98 -4.05
CA ARG A 688 0.47 19.48 -2.81
C ARG A 688 1.29 19.22 -1.55
N ALA A 689 1.97 18.08 -1.48
CA ALA A 689 2.70 17.66 -0.28
C ALA A 689 4.14 17.24 -0.57
N LEU A 690 4.82 17.87 -1.53
CA LEU A 690 6.24 17.61 -1.78
C LEU A 690 7.10 17.99 -0.56
N PRO A 691 7.99 17.13 -0.04
CA PRO A 691 8.96 17.51 0.98
C PRO A 691 9.78 18.71 0.52
N ARG A 692 10.01 19.68 1.41
CA ARG A 692 10.79 20.88 1.08
C ARG A 692 12.20 20.55 0.59
N GLU A 693 12.80 19.50 1.17
CA GLU A 693 14.12 18.99 0.79
C GLU A 693 14.19 18.48 -0.65
N TRP A 694 13.09 18.00 -1.23
CA TRP A 694 13.07 17.49 -2.60
C TRP A 694 13.21 18.62 -3.63
N LEU A 695 12.55 19.75 -3.42
CA LEU A 695 12.78 20.94 -4.25
C LEU A 695 14.14 21.59 -3.95
N GLY A 696 14.63 21.47 -2.71
CA GLY A 696 15.93 21.96 -2.28
C GLY A 696 17.14 21.16 -2.77
N SER A 697 16.96 19.93 -3.25
CA SER A 697 18.07 19.11 -3.75
C SER A 697 18.53 19.49 -5.15
N GLY A 698 17.66 20.11 -5.95
CA GLY A 698 17.89 20.40 -7.37
C GLY A 698 17.72 19.18 -8.29
N GLU A 699 17.36 18.03 -7.72
CA GLU A 699 16.96 16.85 -8.48
C GLU A 699 15.57 17.04 -9.11
N GLU A 700 15.30 16.27 -10.14
CA GLU A 700 14.02 16.32 -10.84
C GLU A 700 12.90 15.67 -10.04
N ILE A 701 11.73 16.29 -10.08
CA ILE A 701 10.46 15.75 -9.59
C ILE A 701 9.51 15.72 -10.78
N ALA A 702 9.13 14.54 -11.24
CA ALA A 702 8.24 14.40 -12.38
C ALA A 702 7.19 13.32 -12.19
N ILE A 703 6.02 13.54 -12.78
CA ILE A 703 5.00 12.51 -12.99
C ILE A 703 4.39 12.69 -14.37
N ALA A 704 4.37 11.62 -15.16
CA ALA A 704 3.97 11.68 -16.57
C ALA A 704 2.61 11.02 -16.79
N ALA A 705 1.69 11.74 -17.42
CA ALA A 705 0.37 11.26 -17.83
C ALA A 705 -0.44 10.61 -16.69
N ALA A 706 -0.38 11.18 -15.48
CA ALA A 706 -1.16 10.74 -14.34
C ALA A 706 -2.67 10.88 -14.64
N PRO A 707 -3.48 9.83 -14.46
CA PRO A 707 -4.89 9.86 -14.84
C PRO A 707 -5.71 10.70 -13.86
N THR A 708 -6.59 11.57 -14.37
CA THR A 708 -7.56 12.30 -13.54
C THR A 708 -8.96 12.18 -14.15
N ARG A 709 -10.01 12.59 -13.42
CA ARG A 709 -11.38 12.61 -13.99
C ARG A 709 -11.55 13.54 -15.19
N TRP A 710 -10.56 14.41 -15.42
CA TRP A 710 -10.55 15.37 -16.52
C TRP A 710 -9.61 14.94 -17.67
N GLY A 711 -8.90 13.82 -17.53
CA GLY A 711 -7.86 13.35 -18.46
C GLY A 711 -6.47 13.32 -17.81
N ALA A 712 -5.45 12.98 -18.59
CA ALA A 712 -4.09 12.84 -18.09
C ALA A 712 -3.43 14.19 -17.80
N VAL A 713 -2.68 14.28 -16.70
CA VAL A 713 -1.86 15.46 -16.34
C VAL A 713 -0.39 15.04 -16.23
N SER A 714 0.51 15.92 -16.69
CA SER A 714 1.96 15.74 -16.50
C SER A 714 2.54 16.95 -15.79
N LEU A 715 3.45 16.73 -14.84
CA LEU A 715 4.15 17.77 -14.12
C LEU A 715 5.63 17.42 -14.02
N THR A 716 6.50 18.38 -14.32
CA THR A 716 7.94 18.32 -14.04
C THR A 716 8.35 19.58 -13.29
N LEU A 717 9.11 19.42 -12.21
CA LEU A 717 9.69 20.50 -11.41
C LEU A 717 11.16 20.19 -11.13
N ARG A 718 12.00 21.23 -11.15
CA ARG A 718 13.41 21.15 -10.77
C ARG A 718 13.82 22.43 -10.05
N GLY A 719 14.43 22.28 -8.88
CA GLY A 719 15.03 23.41 -8.16
C GLY A 719 16.40 23.79 -8.70
N ASP A 720 16.75 25.07 -8.58
CA ASP A 720 18.12 25.58 -8.67
C ASP A 720 18.43 26.30 -7.34
N PRO A 721 18.97 25.58 -6.34
CA PRO A 721 19.28 26.15 -5.03
C PRO A 721 20.28 27.31 -5.09
N ALA A 722 21.22 27.29 -6.03
CA ALA A 722 22.22 28.35 -6.18
C ALA A 722 21.60 29.66 -6.66
N ARG A 723 20.61 29.58 -7.56
CA ARG A 723 19.86 30.76 -8.05
C ARG A 723 18.60 31.07 -7.24
N LYS A 724 18.26 30.25 -6.24
CA LYS A 724 16.98 30.26 -5.52
C LYS A 724 15.77 30.28 -6.46
N ARG A 725 15.79 29.40 -7.46
CA ARG A 725 14.73 29.27 -8.47
C ARG A 725 14.16 27.87 -8.51
N ILE A 726 12.96 27.75 -9.08
CA ILE A 726 12.32 26.49 -9.46
C ILE A 726 11.84 26.67 -10.89
N ASP A 727 12.16 25.75 -11.78
CA ASP A 727 11.67 25.72 -13.15
C ASP A 727 10.92 24.42 -13.40
N GLY A 728 9.97 24.44 -14.33
CA GLY A 728 9.15 23.26 -14.59
C GLY A 728 8.22 23.38 -15.78
N THR A 729 7.53 22.29 -16.06
CA THR A 729 6.50 22.20 -17.10
C THR A 729 5.25 21.52 -16.54
N LEU A 730 4.09 21.95 -17.03
CA LEU A 730 2.79 21.39 -16.67
C LEU A 730 1.95 21.20 -17.93
N THR A 731 1.51 19.97 -18.18
CA THR A 731 0.53 19.67 -19.22
C THR A 731 -0.83 19.45 -18.56
N LEU A 732 -1.75 20.38 -18.79
CA LEU A 732 -3.10 20.30 -18.24
C LEU A 732 -3.93 19.16 -18.87
N PRO A 733 -4.91 18.62 -18.14
CA PRO A 733 -5.81 17.60 -18.67
C PRO A 733 -6.66 18.10 -19.85
N ALA A 734 -7.21 17.15 -20.59
CA ALA A 734 -8.00 17.41 -21.80
C ALA A 734 -9.29 18.19 -21.51
N GLN A 735 -9.93 17.91 -20.38
CA GLN A 735 -11.04 18.70 -19.85
C GLN A 735 -10.50 19.63 -18.76
N ALA A 736 -11.05 20.84 -18.65
CA ALA A 736 -10.61 21.77 -17.62
C ALA A 736 -11.28 21.44 -16.27
N PRO A 737 -10.52 21.24 -15.18
CA PRO A 737 -11.05 21.27 -13.83
C PRO A 737 -11.65 22.65 -13.54
N ALA A 738 -12.57 22.74 -12.57
CA ALA A 738 -13.09 24.06 -12.16
C ALA A 738 -11.97 24.92 -11.58
N ARG A 739 -11.07 24.30 -10.80
CA ARG A 739 -9.85 24.94 -10.27
C ARG A 739 -8.68 23.97 -10.32
N THR A 740 -7.52 24.47 -10.72
CA THR A 740 -6.25 23.74 -10.63
C THR A 740 -5.29 24.54 -9.75
N TRP A 741 -4.70 23.87 -8.76
CA TRP A 741 -3.79 24.45 -7.79
C TRP A 741 -2.40 23.82 -7.93
N LEU A 742 -1.37 24.65 -8.01
CA LEU A 742 0.03 24.22 -7.93
C LEU A 742 0.62 24.68 -6.60
N THR A 743 1.27 23.76 -5.88
CA THR A 743 1.96 24.08 -4.63
C THR A 743 3.47 23.96 -4.84
N LEU A 744 4.23 24.97 -4.41
CA LEU A 744 5.68 25.04 -4.50
C LEU A 744 6.25 25.23 -3.09
N ARG A 745 6.49 24.12 -2.38
CA ARG A 745 7.00 24.11 -1.00
C ARG A 745 8.51 24.37 -1.00
N VAL A 746 8.89 25.63 -0.92
CA VAL A 746 10.30 26.07 -1.01
C VAL A 746 11.13 25.58 0.19
N PRO A 747 12.48 25.54 0.10
CA PRO A 747 13.33 25.10 1.19
C PRO A 747 13.03 25.79 2.53
N ALA A 748 13.15 25.05 3.63
CA ALA A 748 12.88 25.57 4.97
C ALA A 748 13.69 26.84 5.26
N GLY A 749 13.04 27.82 5.90
CA GLY A 749 13.65 29.12 6.20
C GLY A 749 13.63 30.13 5.05
N THR A 750 13.07 29.78 3.88
CA THR A 750 12.87 30.70 2.75
C THR A 750 11.38 30.95 2.49
N GLN A 751 11.07 31.97 1.70
CA GLN A 751 9.69 32.27 1.28
C GLN A 751 9.59 32.35 -0.23
N LEU A 752 8.53 31.78 -0.80
CA LEU A 752 8.17 31.95 -2.20
C LEU A 752 7.89 33.44 -2.48
N ARG A 753 8.51 34.01 -3.52
CA ARG A 753 8.43 35.45 -3.85
C ARG A 753 7.60 35.73 -5.08
N GLU A 754 7.80 34.93 -6.12
CA GLU A 754 7.14 35.10 -7.40
C GLU A 754 6.96 33.74 -8.06
N VAL A 755 5.84 33.59 -8.76
CA VAL A 755 5.59 32.48 -9.67
C VAL A 755 5.08 33.04 -10.99
N LEU A 756 5.72 32.61 -12.07
CA LEU A 756 5.37 32.91 -13.45
C LEU A 756 4.84 31.64 -14.10
N ILE A 757 3.65 31.72 -14.71
CA ILE A 757 3.11 30.68 -15.58
C ILE A 757 3.02 31.25 -16.99
N ASP A 758 3.73 30.66 -17.94
CA ASP A 758 3.95 31.22 -19.29
C ASP A 758 4.43 32.68 -19.27
N GLY A 759 5.36 32.98 -18.36
CA GLY A 759 5.93 34.32 -18.17
C GLY A 759 4.97 35.33 -17.54
N ARG A 760 3.76 34.93 -17.12
CA ARG A 760 2.80 35.81 -16.44
C ARG A 760 2.78 35.54 -14.95
N ALA A 761 2.92 36.59 -14.15
CA ALA A 761 2.84 36.50 -12.70
C ALA A 761 1.44 36.03 -12.25
N VAL A 762 1.42 35.11 -11.29
CA VAL A 762 0.21 34.61 -10.66
C VAL A 762 0.24 34.89 -9.15
N ALA A 763 -0.94 35.14 -8.57
CA ALA A 763 -1.04 35.48 -7.16
C ALA A 763 -0.73 34.27 -6.27
N LEU A 764 0.11 34.51 -5.26
CA LEU A 764 0.38 33.55 -4.19
C LEU A 764 -0.83 33.47 -3.24
N SER A 765 -1.06 32.30 -2.68
CA SER A 765 -2.22 31.98 -1.86
C SER A 765 -1.97 30.76 -0.98
N GLY A 766 -2.98 30.40 -0.19
CA GLY A 766 -2.94 29.21 0.66
C GLY A 766 -2.01 29.33 1.87
N PRO A 767 -1.83 28.25 2.64
CA PRO A 767 -0.94 28.26 3.78
C PRO A 767 0.49 28.66 3.36
N ARG A 768 1.08 29.62 4.09
CA ARG A 768 2.44 30.15 3.88
C ARG A 768 2.70 30.81 2.50
N ASP A 769 1.64 31.15 1.75
CA ASP A 769 1.74 31.74 0.41
C ASP A 769 2.52 30.87 -0.61
N GLU A 770 2.41 29.54 -0.48
CA GLU A 770 3.15 28.57 -1.30
C GLU A 770 2.31 27.96 -2.44
N ARG A 771 1.05 28.41 -2.61
CA ARG A 771 0.11 27.85 -3.58
C ARG A 771 -0.35 28.90 -4.58
N VAL A 772 -0.44 28.53 -5.85
CA VAL A 772 -0.97 29.40 -6.92
C VAL A 772 -2.10 28.71 -7.66
N GLN A 773 -3.07 29.49 -8.13
CA GLN A 773 -4.09 28.99 -9.04
C GLN A 773 -3.51 28.97 -10.46
N VAL A 774 -3.50 27.81 -11.09
CA VAL A 774 -3.09 27.67 -12.49
C VAL A 774 -4.18 28.28 -13.39
N PRO A 775 -3.83 29.15 -14.36
CA PRO A 775 -4.79 29.73 -15.29
C PRO A 775 -5.63 28.66 -15.98
N ALA A 776 -6.95 28.88 -16.04
CA ALA A 776 -7.87 27.96 -16.69
C ALA A 776 -7.50 27.77 -18.17
N GLY A 777 -7.57 26.52 -18.63
CA GLY A 777 -7.25 26.12 -20.00
C GLY A 777 -7.33 24.60 -20.14
N ALA A 778 -7.37 24.11 -21.37
CA ALA A 778 -7.38 22.68 -21.70
C ALA A 778 -6.12 22.30 -22.48
N ALA A 779 -5.69 21.03 -22.35
CA ALA A 779 -4.64 20.34 -23.12
C ALA A 779 -3.56 21.24 -23.76
N ARG A 780 -2.84 21.98 -22.94
CA ARG A 780 -1.64 22.71 -23.35
C ARG A 780 -0.55 22.53 -22.33
N GLU A 781 0.68 22.46 -22.83
CA GLU A 781 1.87 22.57 -22.00
C GLU A 781 2.04 24.04 -21.57
N MET A 782 2.38 24.23 -20.30
CA MET A 782 2.68 25.52 -19.68
C MET A 782 4.06 25.45 -19.06
N THR A 783 4.78 26.58 -19.12
CA THR A 783 6.06 26.74 -18.43
C THR A 783 5.85 27.34 -17.05
N ILE A 784 6.56 26.81 -16.06
CA ILE A 784 6.57 27.30 -14.68
C ILE A 784 7.97 27.84 -14.38
N SER A 785 8.04 29.04 -13.84
CA SER A 785 9.26 29.54 -13.20
C SER A 785 8.90 30.24 -11.90
N ALA A 786 9.64 29.97 -10.84
CA ALA A 786 9.41 30.56 -9.53
C ALA A 786 10.72 30.99 -8.89
N ALA A 787 10.66 32.04 -8.07
CA ALA A 787 11.78 32.54 -7.28
C ALA A 787 11.42 32.53 -5.80
N TYR A 788 12.41 32.22 -4.96
CA TYR A 788 12.27 32.24 -3.51
C TYR A 788 13.43 33.00 -2.84
N GLY A 789 13.22 33.48 -1.63
CA GLY A 789 14.13 34.43 -0.97
C GLY A 789 14.31 34.17 0.50
#